data_AF-A0A2J7RAZ9-F1
#
_entry.id   AF-A0A2J7RAZ9-F1
#
_cell.length_a   1.000
_cell.length_b   1.000
_cell.length_c   1.000
_cell.angle_alpha   90.00
_cell.angle_beta   90.00
_cell.angle_gamma   90.00
#
_symmetry.space_group_name_H-M   'P 1'
#
loop_
_entity.id
_entity.type
_entity.pdbx_description
1 polymer ?
#
loop_
_entity_poly.entity_id
_entity_poly.type
_entity_poly.pdbx_seq_one_letter_code
_entity_poly.pdbx_strand_id
1 'polypeptide(L)'
;NYNLGARYCRKTLEKGGVSIFVHENLKFTKINLEDYCKDQDLEACALKLDSPFSNICILTLYRAPSGNFDHFINRLETILNVLHSSKVEFIICGDININYLIDSNRKLNLDSLLSSYNLSSTVNFPTRVQNNSSSAIDNIFIDNSKLRDYTVGPFINGLSDHDAQLIEINNIDLQPSNQQYQTVRKINKHTMADFVTKLSNESWDNVFDSNNIDSKFNCFLNTYLRIFYSSFPLKIVKNENKNKSTWITIGIKTSCKHKRQLYLASRDSNDPRLKSHYKMYCKILSKVIKEAKQNNYNSQILKSNNKIKTTWDIVKVESGKKSVNEDVQSLNIEGKSTNNPQAIASAFNEYFLSLAEKTYSNNNNNNNNNNNNNNPIYYLSRAFNNSFPNINLKFSTRKEIENIIKSLKPKNSHGYDEISTKLLKASSVYISSPLNHLCNKSLSSGTFPQRLKYAVMKPLFKKGERKCISNYRPISILTSFSKVFEKVMYNRLLEHLNSNNILVKEQFGFRKDLTTEKATYELTNDILSALNDRLIVGGIFCDLAKAFDCVNHDILLSKLNFYGITGKANEWIKSYLKNRYQRVEINNKNSSHNAFSNWGIIKHGVPQGSILGPLLFLLYINDLSKTINNKSKPILYADDTSIIFKNSKFDNFKNDINIVFEALNRWFEANLLSLNFDKTHYISFTTKNNHQIDLDISYANKLICKVLDTKFLGIHVDSTLSWKIHIEQIIPKLNAACYAMRSIKPFMSQETLKMVYHAYFHSIMNYGLIFWGNSSHSVIIFKIQKNIIRIITGCRSRDSCRELFKKLKILPLQSQYILSLLLFVVYNKDKFKLNSDVYNMNTRQKYNFHLPSSTLSVYQKGVYFTGIKVFNNLPQSIKNLGNDTKKFKSELKNYLHAHSFYSLDEYFNVNRE
;
A
#
# COMPACT_ATOMS: atom_id res chain seq x y z
N ASN A 1 20.91 18.63 -2.69
CA ASN A 1 20.44 17.46 -1.90
C ASN A 1 21.65 16.60 -1.60
N TYR A 2 21.73 15.98 -0.42
CA TYR A 2 22.88 15.17 -0.02
C TYR A 2 22.45 13.76 0.39
N ASN A 3 23.30 12.77 0.08
CA ASN A 3 23.20 11.39 0.50
C ASN A 3 24.17 11.10 1.64
N LEU A 4 23.81 10.20 2.55
CA LEU A 4 24.74 9.70 3.56
C LEU A 4 25.79 8.80 2.86
N GLY A 5 27.07 9.18 2.96
CA GLY A 5 28.16 8.45 2.32
C GLY A 5 28.82 7.43 3.25
N ALA A 6 29.38 7.91 4.35
CA ALA A 6 29.99 7.08 5.38
C ALA A 6 29.53 7.54 6.77
N ARG A 7 29.55 6.64 7.75
CA ARG A 7 29.29 6.99 9.15
C ARG A 7 29.93 5.99 10.10
N TYR A 8 30.18 6.47 11.31
CA TYR A 8 30.42 5.68 12.51
C TYR A 8 29.51 6.18 13.63
N CYS A 9 28.96 5.28 14.44
CA CYS A 9 28.14 5.61 15.60
C CYS A 9 28.59 4.72 16.75
N ARG A 10 28.71 5.31 17.94
CA ARG A 10 29.09 4.60 19.17
C ARG A 10 28.18 3.41 19.43
N LYS A 11 28.75 2.33 19.95
CA LYS A 11 28.02 1.09 20.29
C LYS A 11 27.78 0.97 21.79
N THR A 12 28.68 1.51 22.62
CA THR A 12 28.66 1.29 24.08
C THR A 12 28.29 2.53 24.89
N LEU A 13 28.51 3.73 24.33
CA LEU A 13 28.28 5.00 25.03
C LEU A 13 27.24 5.88 24.34
N GLU A 14 26.49 6.65 25.13
CA GLU A 14 25.58 7.67 24.61
C GLU A 14 26.33 8.89 24.06
N LYS A 15 25.82 9.45 22.95
CA LYS A 15 26.28 10.68 22.26
C LYS A 15 27.68 10.55 21.66
N GLY A 16 27.81 10.78 20.35
CA GLY A 16 29.07 10.70 19.60
C GLY A 16 28.89 9.97 18.26
N GLY A 17 29.86 10.11 17.38
CA GLY A 17 29.88 9.56 16.04
C GLY A 17 30.24 10.60 14.98
N VAL A 18 30.63 10.10 13.81
CA VAL A 18 30.98 10.91 12.64
C VAL A 18 30.17 10.47 11.43
N SER A 19 29.90 11.40 10.51
CA SER A 19 29.21 11.08 9.27
C SER A 19 29.63 12.02 8.14
N ILE A 20 29.78 11.46 6.95
CA ILE A 20 30.06 12.21 5.72
C ILE A 20 28.80 12.21 4.85
N PHE A 21 28.38 13.39 4.43
CA PHE A 21 27.28 13.59 3.48
C PHE A 21 27.83 14.07 2.14
N VAL A 22 27.44 13.40 1.06
CA VAL A 22 27.94 13.67 -0.30
C VAL A 22 26.79 14.18 -1.16
N HIS A 23 27.02 15.21 -1.97
CA HIS A 23 26.00 15.77 -2.85
C HIS A 23 25.53 14.70 -3.87
N GLU A 24 24.24 14.68 -4.23
CA GLU A 24 23.66 13.68 -5.14
C GLU A 24 24.35 13.58 -6.52
N ASN A 25 25.10 14.62 -6.90
CA ASN A 25 25.81 14.71 -8.17
C ASN A 25 27.20 14.04 -8.16
N LEU A 26 27.71 13.65 -7.00
CA LEU A 26 29.04 13.06 -6.86
C LEU A 26 28.92 11.56 -6.59
N LYS A 27 29.75 10.78 -7.28
CA LYS A 27 29.90 9.34 -7.06
C LYS A 27 30.97 9.10 -6.00
N PHE A 28 30.76 8.08 -5.18
CA PHE A 28 31.69 7.75 -4.11
C PHE A 28 31.62 6.27 -3.73
N THR A 29 32.72 5.78 -3.15
CA THR A 29 32.88 4.45 -2.57
C THR A 29 33.16 4.56 -1.06
N LYS A 30 32.35 3.88 -0.23
CA LYS A 30 32.53 3.87 1.23
C LYS A 30 33.72 2.98 1.60
N ILE A 31 34.54 3.44 2.55
CA ILE A 31 35.63 2.67 3.15
C ILE A 31 35.18 2.19 4.53
N ASN A 32 35.41 0.92 4.86
CA ASN A 32 35.07 0.38 6.18
C ASN A 32 36.23 0.60 7.16
N LEU A 33 35.99 1.36 8.21
CA LEU A 33 36.96 1.65 9.28
C LEU A 33 36.47 1.20 10.66
N GLU A 34 35.38 0.43 10.75
CA GLU A 34 34.74 0.09 12.04
C GLU A 34 35.70 -0.61 13.01
N ASP A 35 36.60 -1.47 12.50
CA ASP A 35 37.54 -2.24 13.32
C ASP A 35 38.68 -1.39 13.91
N TYR A 36 38.91 -0.19 13.37
CA TYR A 36 39.91 0.76 13.86
C TYR A 36 39.33 1.78 14.84
N CYS A 37 38.00 1.87 14.93
CA CYS A 37 37.33 2.84 15.77
C CYS A 37 37.17 2.33 17.20
N LYS A 38 37.37 3.22 18.16
CA LYS A 38 37.12 2.97 19.58
C LYS A 38 36.41 4.18 20.16
N ASP A 39 35.24 3.94 20.78
CA ASP A 39 34.41 4.99 21.38
C ASP A 39 35.27 5.91 22.27
N GLN A 40 35.09 7.23 22.11
CA GLN A 40 35.87 8.31 22.74
C GLN A 40 37.30 8.52 22.24
N ASP A 41 38.07 7.45 21.99
CA ASP A 41 39.49 7.56 21.61
C ASP A 41 39.63 7.97 20.13
N LEU A 42 38.96 7.27 19.21
CA LEU A 42 38.97 7.57 17.78
C LEU A 42 37.68 7.08 17.13
N GLU A 43 36.88 8.02 16.63
CA GLU A 43 35.66 7.76 15.88
C GLU A 43 35.87 8.24 14.45
N ALA A 44 35.99 7.30 13.52
CA ALA A 44 36.41 7.60 12.16
C ALA A 44 35.44 7.02 11.12
N CYS A 45 35.26 7.73 10.01
CA CYS A 45 34.67 7.16 8.82
C CYS A 45 35.30 7.78 7.58
N ALA A 46 35.39 7.01 6.49
CA ALA A 46 36.00 7.47 5.26
C ALA A 46 35.22 7.05 4.03
N LEU A 47 35.38 7.83 2.98
CA LEU A 47 34.95 7.48 1.63
C LEU A 47 35.94 8.02 0.61
N LYS A 48 35.89 7.43 -0.58
CA LYS A 48 36.65 7.86 -1.73
C LYS A 48 35.69 8.43 -2.77
N LEU A 49 35.99 9.62 -3.29
CA LEU A 49 35.24 10.22 -4.39
C LEU A 49 35.69 9.58 -5.71
N ASP A 50 34.73 9.19 -6.55
CA ASP A 50 35.01 8.57 -7.84
C ASP A 50 35.22 9.69 -8.89
N SER A 51 36.47 9.95 -9.27
CA SER A 51 36.84 10.87 -10.36
C SER A 51 37.83 10.19 -11.31
N PRO A 52 37.75 10.45 -12.64
CA PRO A 52 38.69 9.89 -13.61
C PRO A 52 40.12 10.45 -13.48
N PHE A 53 40.29 11.60 -12.82
CA PHE A 53 41.57 12.33 -12.77
C PHE A 53 42.19 12.43 -11.37
N SER A 54 41.40 12.26 -10.30
CA SER A 54 41.89 12.32 -8.91
C SER A 54 41.16 11.30 -8.02
N ASN A 55 41.88 10.72 -7.06
CA ASN A 55 41.33 9.75 -6.11
C ASN A 55 41.31 10.37 -4.72
N ILE A 56 40.36 11.27 -4.48
CA ILE A 56 40.25 11.99 -3.21
C ILE A 56 39.60 11.08 -2.16
N CYS A 57 40.34 10.80 -1.09
CA CYS A 57 39.89 10.11 0.10
C CYS A 57 39.56 11.15 1.19
N ILE A 58 38.29 11.19 1.59
CA ILE A 58 37.81 12.03 2.69
C ILE A 58 37.72 11.17 3.94
N LEU A 59 38.51 11.51 4.95
CA LEU A 59 38.54 10.87 6.26
C LEU A 59 38.01 11.85 7.31
N THR A 60 36.89 11.52 7.95
CA THR A 60 36.34 12.33 9.04
C THR A 60 36.63 11.69 10.38
N LEU A 61 37.18 12.47 11.30
CA LEU A 61 37.62 12.04 12.62
C LEU A 61 36.89 12.78 13.73
N TYR A 62 36.63 12.09 14.83
CA TYR A 62 36.26 12.69 16.10
C TYR A 62 37.02 12.02 17.24
N ARG A 63 37.63 12.83 18.10
CA ARG A 63 38.26 12.40 19.34
C ARG A 63 37.60 13.15 20.48
N ALA A 64 37.08 12.44 21.49
CA ALA A 64 36.51 13.09 22.66
C ALA A 64 37.61 13.75 23.52
N PRO A 65 37.30 14.83 24.26
CA PRO A 65 38.26 15.45 25.17
C PRO A 65 38.86 14.47 26.19
N SER A 66 38.03 13.52 26.67
CA SER A 66 38.39 12.47 27.62
C SER A 66 39.08 11.25 26.99
N GLY A 67 39.19 11.17 25.65
CA GLY A 67 39.78 10.04 24.96
C GLY A 67 41.30 9.96 25.15
N ASN A 68 41.83 8.75 25.16
CA ASN A 68 43.27 8.49 25.27
C ASN A 68 43.99 8.97 23.99
N PHE A 69 44.94 9.90 24.16
CA PHE A 69 45.65 10.53 23.04
C PHE A 69 46.64 9.59 22.34
N ASP A 70 47.36 8.75 23.09
CA ASP A 70 48.33 7.81 22.50
C ASP A 70 47.61 6.74 21.67
N HIS A 71 46.49 6.24 22.17
CA HIS A 71 45.64 5.33 21.42
C HIS A 71 45.05 5.99 20.16
N PHE A 72 44.67 7.27 20.24
CA PHE A 72 44.23 8.04 19.07
C PHE A 72 45.32 8.11 17.99
N ILE A 73 46.55 8.49 18.36
CA ILE A 73 47.69 8.62 17.43
C ILE A 73 48.02 7.27 16.79
N ASN A 74 48.18 6.21 17.59
CA ASN A 74 48.54 4.87 17.08
C ASN A 74 47.47 4.32 16.11
N ARG A 75 46.19 4.55 16.40
CA ARG A 75 45.09 4.10 15.52
C ARG A 75 44.99 4.95 14.27
N LEU A 76 45.19 6.26 14.37
CA LEU A 76 45.22 7.14 13.21
C LEU A 76 46.36 6.74 12.26
N GLU A 77 47.56 6.48 12.78
CA GLU A 77 48.69 5.97 11.99
C GLU A 77 48.35 4.65 11.28
N THR A 78 47.72 3.71 12.00
CA THR A 78 47.27 2.44 11.40
C THR A 78 46.27 2.68 10.25
N ILE A 79 45.31 3.59 10.42
CA ILE A 79 44.34 3.95 9.38
C ILE A 79 45.06 4.58 8.18
N LEU A 80 45.97 5.53 8.42
CA LEU A 80 46.71 6.20 7.34
C LEU A 80 47.57 5.20 6.55
N ASN A 81 48.25 4.26 7.22
CA ASN A 81 48.99 3.18 6.57
C ASN A 81 48.12 2.30 5.67
N VAL A 82 46.89 1.98 6.10
CA VAL A 82 45.96 1.16 5.31
C VAL A 82 45.39 1.91 4.11
N LEU A 83 45.17 3.21 4.25
CA LEU A 83 44.54 4.04 3.21
C LEU A 83 45.55 4.64 2.22
N HIS A 84 46.81 4.76 2.63
CA HIS A 84 47.84 5.45 1.85
C HIS A 84 48.18 4.69 0.57
N SER A 85 48.20 5.42 -0.55
CA SER A 85 48.75 4.94 -1.82
C SER A 85 49.19 6.12 -2.66
N SER A 86 50.15 5.91 -3.57
CA SER A 86 50.70 6.97 -4.43
C SER A 86 49.67 7.71 -5.27
N LYS A 87 48.51 7.11 -5.52
CA LYS A 87 47.42 7.68 -6.32
C LYS A 87 46.32 8.34 -5.49
N VAL A 88 46.31 8.21 -4.17
CA VAL A 88 45.26 8.77 -3.30
C VAL A 88 45.67 10.14 -2.78
N GLU A 89 44.70 11.05 -2.69
CA GLU A 89 44.81 12.37 -2.10
C GLU A 89 43.96 12.41 -0.83
N PHE A 90 44.53 12.84 0.29
CA PHE A 90 43.80 12.87 1.56
C PHE A 90 43.23 14.25 1.87
N ILE A 91 41.98 14.25 2.33
CA ILE A 91 41.38 15.34 3.07
C ILE A 91 40.91 14.76 4.41
N ILE A 92 41.57 15.14 5.49
CA ILE A 92 41.19 14.75 6.85
C ILE A 92 40.45 15.91 7.50
N CYS A 93 39.29 15.68 8.10
CA CYS A 93 38.56 16.74 8.79
C CYS A 93 37.82 16.26 10.03
N GLY A 94 37.49 17.18 10.92
CA GLY A 94 36.59 16.92 12.05
C GLY A 94 37.08 17.52 13.37
N ASP A 95 36.39 17.17 14.45
CA ASP A 95 36.67 17.69 15.80
C ASP A 95 37.63 16.75 16.56
N ILE A 96 38.90 17.14 16.59
CA ILE A 96 39.99 16.36 17.17
C ILE A 96 40.18 16.71 18.66
N ASN A 97 39.53 17.78 19.13
CA ASN A 97 39.72 18.31 20.49
C ASN A 97 41.21 18.58 20.83
N ILE A 98 41.96 19.12 19.87
CA ILE A 98 43.32 19.65 20.02
C ILE A 98 43.30 21.09 19.51
N ASN A 99 43.69 22.06 20.35
CA ASN A 99 43.64 23.46 19.98
C ASN A 99 44.84 23.84 19.11
N TYR A 100 44.62 24.08 17.82
CA TYR A 100 45.67 24.43 16.87
C TYR A 100 46.17 25.89 16.98
N LEU A 101 45.46 26.75 17.72
CA LEU A 101 45.89 28.14 18.00
C LEU A 101 47.01 28.24 19.05
N ILE A 102 47.28 27.16 19.78
CA ILE A 102 48.28 27.13 20.85
C ILE A 102 49.24 25.97 20.59
N ASP A 103 50.53 26.22 20.75
CA ASP A 103 51.53 25.16 20.64
C ASP A 103 51.45 24.23 21.86
N SER A 104 51.37 22.93 21.60
CA SER A 104 51.27 21.90 22.62
C SER A 104 51.93 20.61 22.16
N ASN A 105 52.38 19.77 23.10
CA ASN A 105 52.97 18.46 22.76
C ASN A 105 52.01 17.58 21.94
N ARG A 106 50.69 17.70 22.17
CA ARG A 106 49.68 16.97 21.38
C ARG A 106 49.61 17.45 19.94
N LYS A 107 49.70 18.77 19.71
CA LYS A 107 49.77 19.36 18.36
C LYS A 107 51.05 18.90 17.66
N LEU A 108 52.21 19.00 18.32
CA LEU A 108 53.49 18.57 17.77
C LEU A 108 53.50 17.09 17.36
N ASN A 109 52.97 16.20 18.22
CA ASN A 109 52.88 14.77 17.91
C ASN A 109 51.94 14.49 16.72
N LEU A 110 50.80 15.17 16.65
CA LEU A 110 49.87 15.02 15.54
C LEU A 110 50.46 15.58 14.24
N ASP A 111 51.09 16.75 14.27
CA ASP A 111 51.74 17.37 13.12
C ASP A 111 52.92 16.51 12.62
N SER A 112 53.68 15.90 13.53
CA SER A 112 54.75 14.96 13.17
C SER A 112 54.21 13.71 12.45
N LEU A 113 53.10 13.14 12.93
CA LEU A 113 52.45 12.00 12.26
C LEU A 113 51.89 12.42 10.89
N LEU A 114 51.17 13.54 10.80
CA LEU A 114 50.55 13.97 9.56
C LEU A 114 51.59 14.39 8.51
N SER A 115 52.68 15.02 8.93
CA SER A 115 53.78 15.41 8.04
C SER A 115 54.46 14.21 7.39
N SER A 116 54.48 13.03 8.04
CA SER A 116 55.03 11.80 7.44
C SER A 116 54.20 11.29 6.25
N TYR A 117 52.94 11.74 6.11
CA TYR A 117 52.06 11.50 4.96
C TYR A 117 51.87 12.75 4.09
N ASN A 118 52.74 13.75 4.23
CA ASN A 118 52.67 15.03 3.50
C ASN A 118 51.36 15.83 3.73
N LEU A 119 50.73 15.64 4.88
CA LEU A 119 49.51 16.33 5.29
C LEU A 119 49.86 17.54 6.15
N SER A 120 49.21 18.68 5.88
CA SER A 120 49.35 19.88 6.71
C SER A 120 47.99 20.47 7.12
N SER A 121 47.96 21.15 8.27
CA SER A 121 46.76 21.83 8.76
C SER A 121 46.49 23.10 7.95
N THR A 122 45.22 23.33 7.64
CA THR A 122 44.76 24.47 6.83
C THR A 122 43.96 25.50 7.63
N VAL A 123 43.56 25.18 8.86
CA VAL A 123 42.71 26.03 9.71
C VAL A 123 43.60 26.82 10.67
N ASN A 124 43.65 28.14 10.47
CA ASN A 124 44.44 29.07 11.29
C ASN A 124 43.57 30.10 12.04
N PHE A 125 42.26 29.86 12.14
CA PHE A 125 41.29 30.74 12.78
C PHE A 125 40.49 29.98 13.85
N PRO A 126 39.90 30.67 14.85
CA PRO A 126 39.05 30.04 15.85
C PRO A 126 37.84 29.32 15.23
N THR A 127 37.60 28.08 15.64
CA THR A 127 36.41 27.31 15.25
C THR A 127 35.38 27.24 16.36
N ARG A 128 35.77 27.50 17.60
CA ARG A 128 34.88 27.63 18.75
C ARG A 128 35.19 28.92 19.48
N VAL A 129 34.20 29.81 19.55
CA VAL A 129 34.32 31.13 20.19
C VAL A 129 33.30 31.24 21.32
N GLN A 130 33.79 31.37 22.54
CA GLN A 130 33.01 31.62 23.75
C GLN A 130 33.38 33.01 24.32
N ASN A 131 32.57 33.56 25.22
CA ASN A 131 32.69 34.95 25.68
C ASN A 131 34.13 35.40 26.05
N ASN A 132 34.96 34.48 26.58
CA ASN A 132 36.34 34.76 27.02
C ASN A 132 37.39 33.79 26.45
N SER A 133 37.03 32.90 25.52
CA SER A 133 37.98 31.92 24.97
C SER A 133 37.71 31.60 23.51
N SER A 134 38.78 31.38 22.76
CA SER A 134 38.74 30.99 21.36
C SER A 134 39.66 29.79 21.14
N SER A 135 39.16 28.72 20.54
CA SER A 135 39.95 27.54 20.20
C SER A 135 39.70 27.09 18.76
N ALA A 136 40.71 26.49 18.13
CA ALA A 136 40.61 25.82 16.83
C ALA A 136 40.75 24.31 17.04
N ILE A 137 39.65 23.66 17.39
CA ILE A 137 39.60 22.22 17.68
C ILE A 137 39.05 21.39 16.52
N ASP A 138 38.33 22.04 15.61
CA ASP A 138 37.89 21.49 14.35
C ASP A 138 38.92 21.85 13.28
N ASN A 139 39.53 20.85 12.66
CA ASN A 139 40.62 21.07 11.72
C ASN A 139 40.37 20.39 10.39
N ILE A 140 41.02 20.91 9.34
CA ILE A 140 41.09 20.31 8.02
C ILE A 140 42.57 20.15 7.67
N PHE A 141 42.97 18.93 7.33
CA PHE A 141 44.31 18.60 6.86
C PHE A 141 44.25 18.13 5.42
N ILE A 142 45.17 18.61 4.59
CA ILE A 142 45.22 18.28 3.16
C ILE A 142 46.63 17.87 2.75
N ASP A 143 46.72 17.12 1.65
CA ASP A 143 47.98 16.74 1.01
C ASP A 143 48.57 17.92 0.21
N ASN A 144 49.71 18.44 0.68
CA ASN A 144 50.38 19.61 0.12
C ASN A 144 50.92 19.40 -1.30
N SER A 145 51.10 18.16 -1.74
CA SER A 145 51.71 17.88 -3.04
C SER A 145 50.75 18.13 -4.21
N LYS A 146 49.45 17.87 -4.01
CA LYS A 146 48.44 17.76 -5.07
C LYS A 146 47.26 18.73 -4.93
N LEU A 147 46.89 19.16 -3.73
CA LEU A 147 45.79 20.10 -3.47
C LEU A 147 46.32 21.52 -3.18
N ARG A 148 46.97 22.15 -4.16
CA ARG A 148 47.75 23.41 -3.94
C ARG A 148 46.94 24.69 -4.04
N ASP A 149 45.82 24.69 -4.76
CA ASP A 149 44.99 25.87 -4.96
C ASP A 149 43.67 25.70 -4.18
N TYR A 150 43.66 26.20 -2.96
CA TYR A 150 42.52 26.10 -2.06
C TYR A 150 42.35 27.37 -1.23
N THR A 151 41.12 27.62 -0.80
CA THR A 151 40.81 28.64 0.21
C THR A 151 40.10 27.98 1.39
N VAL A 152 40.46 28.37 2.61
CA VAL A 152 39.78 27.94 3.83
C VAL A 152 39.31 29.14 4.62
N GLY A 153 38.07 29.09 5.12
CA GLY A 153 37.53 30.15 5.96
C GLY A 153 36.43 29.67 6.91
N PRO A 154 36.14 30.46 7.97
CA PRO A 154 35.07 30.16 8.90
C PRO A 154 33.70 30.39 8.24
N PHE A 155 32.79 29.44 8.41
CA PHE A 155 31.39 29.54 8.03
C PHE A 155 30.49 29.60 9.26
N ILE A 156 30.20 30.84 9.65
CA ILE A 156 29.35 31.15 10.80
C ILE A 156 27.90 30.81 10.46
N ASN A 157 27.44 29.69 11.02
CA ASN A 157 26.15 29.09 10.69
C ASN A 157 25.08 29.32 11.78
N GLY A 158 25.48 29.54 13.03
CA GLY A 158 24.58 29.72 14.18
C GLY A 158 23.69 28.51 14.51
N LEU A 159 24.12 27.32 14.08
CA LEU A 159 23.49 26.02 14.35
C LEU A 159 24.18 25.28 15.50
N SER A 160 25.46 25.57 15.76
CA SER A 160 26.30 24.97 16.79
C SER A 160 27.05 26.06 17.57
N ASP A 161 27.64 25.71 18.73
CA ASP A 161 28.64 26.55 19.41
C ASP A 161 30.01 26.51 18.71
N HIS A 162 30.15 25.67 17.68
CA HIS A 162 31.27 25.66 16.74
C HIS A 162 30.87 26.30 15.41
N ASP A 163 31.73 27.16 14.89
CA ASP A 163 31.68 27.63 13.50
C ASP A 163 32.09 26.47 12.59
N ALA A 164 31.45 26.38 11.42
CA ALA A 164 31.85 25.37 10.43
C ALA A 164 33.09 25.83 9.67
N GLN A 165 33.84 24.92 9.08
CA GLN A 165 34.96 25.24 8.20
C GLN A 165 34.52 25.03 6.76
N LEU A 166 34.78 26.01 5.89
CA LEU A 166 34.58 25.88 4.46
C LEU A 166 35.94 25.79 3.79
N ILE A 167 36.16 24.71 3.04
CA ILE A 167 37.29 24.56 2.12
C ILE A 167 36.75 24.56 0.69
N GLU A 168 37.31 25.44 -0.14
CA GLU A 168 37.07 25.48 -1.58
C GLU A 168 38.36 25.10 -2.28
N ILE A 169 38.33 24.05 -3.10
CA ILE A 169 39.49 23.57 -3.85
C ILE A 169 39.25 23.92 -5.31
N ASN A 170 40.12 24.77 -5.84
CA ASN A 170 40.06 25.24 -7.22
C ASN A 170 40.72 24.18 -8.13
N ASN A 171 40.21 24.01 -9.35
CA ASN A 171 40.74 23.10 -10.39
C ASN A 171 40.44 21.59 -10.25
N ILE A 172 39.36 21.20 -9.57
CA ILE A 172 38.85 19.81 -9.67
C ILE A 172 37.76 19.75 -10.75
N ASP A 173 38.08 19.15 -11.90
CA ASP A 173 37.13 18.90 -12.99
C ASP A 173 36.14 17.79 -12.61
N LEU A 174 35.09 18.18 -11.88
CA LEU A 174 33.96 17.31 -11.57
C LEU A 174 32.96 17.39 -12.72
N GLN A 175 32.82 16.30 -13.49
CA GLN A 175 31.81 16.20 -14.55
C GLN A 175 30.43 16.63 -14.01
N PRO A 176 29.78 17.64 -14.60
CA PRO A 176 28.48 18.10 -14.13
C PRO A 176 27.43 16.99 -14.33
N SER A 177 26.56 16.79 -13.34
CA SER A 177 25.44 15.86 -13.48
C SER A 177 24.53 16.30 -14.63
N ASN A 178 24.27 15.42 -15.59
CA ASN A 178 23.31 15.66 -16.68
C ASN A 178 21.97 16.18 -16.13
N GLN A 179 21.61 17.41 -16.49
CA GLN A 179 20.30 17.97 -16.17
C GLN A 179 19.21 17.14 -16.84
N GLN A 180 18.25 16.64 -16.05
CA GLN A 180 17.18 15.80 -16.56
C GLN A 180 16.06 16.64 -17.18
N TYR A 181 15.82 16.43 -18.47
CA TYR A 181 14.67 16.94 -19.19
C TYR A 181 13.60 15.86 -19.25
N GLN A 182 12.31 16.23 -19.19
CA GLN A 182 11.21 15.30 -19.39
C GLN A 182 10.30 15.80 -20.51
N THR A 183 9.93 14.90 -21.42
CA THR A 183 8.93 15.18 -22.45
C THR A 183 7.54 14.92 -21.87
N VAL A 184 6.66 15.93 -21.85
CA VAL A 184 5.31 15.82 -21.29
C VAL A 184 4.25 16.48 -22.19
N ARG A 185 3.01 15.97 -22.14
CA ARG A 185 1.83 16.63 -22.71
C ARG A 185 1.16 17.51 -21.64
N LYS A 186 1.04 18.81 -21.90
CA LYS A 186 0.41 19.76 -20.96
C LYS A 186 -1.12 19.73 -21.08
N ILE A 187 -1.78 18.96 -20.22
CA ILE A 187 -3.24 18.91 -20.12
C ILE A 187 -3.72 19.95 -19.11
N ASN A 188 -4.24 21.09 -19.58
CA ASN A 188 -4.80 22.16 -18.75
C ASN A 188 -6.21 22.54 -19.24
N LYS A 189 -6.84 23.55 -18.62
CA LYS A 189 -8.20 23.98 -19.00
C LYS A 189 -8.28 24.43 -20.46
N HIS A 190 -7.29 25.16 -20.96
CA HIS A 190 -7.26 25.68 -22.34
C HIS A 190 -7.06 24.55 -23.37
N THR A 191 -6.06 23.70 -23.19
CA THR A 191 -5.81 22.57 -24.12
C THR A 191 -6.95 21.55 -24.09
N MET A 192 -7.63 21.40 -22.95
CA MET A 192 -8.84 20.58 -22.87
C MET A 192 -10.02 21.19 -23.64
N ALA A 193 -10.20 22.52 -23.56
CA ALA A 193 -11.26 23.20 -24.30
C ALA A 193 -11.04 23.11 -25.82
N ASP A 194 -9.80 23.29 -26.28
CA ASP A 194 -9.42 23.07 -27.69
C ASP A 194 -9.75 21.64 -28.15
N PHE A 195 -9.33 20.65 -27.37
CA PHE A 195 -9.63 19.23 -27.64
C PHE A 195 -11.12 18.94 -27.77
N VAL A 196 -11.92 19.47 -26.84
CA VAL A 196 -13.38 19.29 -26.83
C VAL A 196 -14.04 19.99 -28.03
N THR A 197 -13.59 21.19 -28.36
CA THR A 197 -14.12 21.98 -29.49
C THR A 197 -13.81 21.31 -30.83
N LYS A 198 -12.60 20.77 -31.00
CA LYS A 198 -12.25 20.01 -32.21
C LYS A 198 -13.09 18.75 -32.33
N LEU A 199 -13.30 18.01 -31.23
CA LEU A 199 -14.16 16.83 -31.23
C LEU A 199 -15.63 17.15 -31.52
N SER A 200 -16.14 18.32 -31.11
CA SER A 200 -17.53 18.70 -31.39
C SER A 200 -17.78 19.00 -32.87
N ASN A 201 -16.73 19.32 -33.62
CA ASN A 201 -16.80 19.62 -35.05
C ASN A 201 -16.64 18.37 -35.93
N GLU A 202 -16.35 17.20 -35.34
CA GLU A 202 -16.25 15.96 -36.11
C GLU A 202 -17.61 15.27 -36.27
N SER A 203 -17.97 14.94 -37.52
CA SER A 203 -19.23 14.25 -37.85
C SER A 203 -19.21 12.76 -37.52
N TRP A 204 -18.03 12.14 -37.57
CA TRP A 204 -17.80 10.69 -37.40
C TRP A 204 -18.36 9.80 -38.52
N ASP A 205 -18.74 10.35 -39.68
CA ASP A 205 -19.36 9.61 -40.79
C ASP A 205 -18.57 8.36 -41.20
N ASN A 206 -17.25 8.49 -41.32
CA ASN A 206 -16.32 7.40 -41.65
C ASN A 206 -16.41 6.18 -40.69
N VAL A 207 -16.91 6.35 -39.47
CA VAL A 207 -17.11 5.25 -38.50
C VAL A 207 -18.32 4.40 -38.89
N PHE A 208 -19.29 4.97 -39.61
CA PHE A 208 -20.54 4.33 -40.01
C PHE A 208 -20.42 3.54 -41.33
N ASP A 209 -19.41 3.81 -42.16
CA ASP A 209 -19.36 3.31 -43.55
C ASP A 209 -18.84 1.87 -43.74
N SER A 210 -17.96 1.34 -42.87
CA SER A 210 -17.38 -0.01 -43.07
C SER A 210 -18.14 -1.15 -42.38
N ASN A 211 -18.16 -2.37 -42.92
CA ASN A 211 -18.87 -3.50 -42.29
C ASN A 211 -18.08 -4.23 -41.18
N ASN A 212 -16.75 -4.12 -41.17
CA ASN A 212 -15.87 -4.79 -40.21
C ASN A 212 -15.64 -3.93 -38.95
N ILE A 213 -15.79 -4.52 -37.76
CA ILE A 213 -15.64 -3.78 -36.49
C ILE A 213 -14.23 -3.24 -36.25
N ASP A 214 -13.18 -3.96 -36.66
CA ASP A 214 -11.80 -3.51 -36.50
C ASP A 214 -11.52 -2.29 -37.38
N SER A 215 -11.98 -2.31 -38.64
CA SER A 215 -11.88 -1.15 -39.53
C SER A 215 -12.62 0.06 -38.95
N LYS A 216 -13.88 -0.11 -38.50
CA LYS A 216 -14.65 0.97 -37.85
C LYS A 216 -13.94 1.54 -36.62
N PHE A 217 -13.47 0.67 -35.73
CA PHE A 217 -12.80 1.09 -34.50
C PHE A 217 -11.45 1.75 -34.79
N ASN A 218 -10.72 1.30 -35.81
CA ASN A 218 -9.46 1.90 -36.25
C ASN A 218 -9.70 3.32 -36.78
N CYS A 219 -10.71 3.53 -37.61
CA CYS A 219 -11.10 4.88 -38.09
C CYS A 219 -11.47 5.80 -36.93
N PHE A 220 -12.30 5.32 -35.99
CA PHE A 220 -12.66 6.07 -34.79
C PHE A 220 -11.41 6.46 -33.97
N LEU A 221 -10.57 5.49 -33.64
CA LEU A 221 -9.42 5.72 -32.77
C LEU A 221 -8.36 6.59 -33.46
N ASN A 222 -8.13 6.44 -34.76
CA ASN A 222 -7.20 7.28 -35.52
C ASN A 222 -7.67 8.74 -35.54
N THR A 223 -8.96 8.97 -35.79
CA THR A 223 -9.56 10.32 -35.76
C THR A 223 -9.43 10.95 -34.38
N TYR A 224 -9.77 10.21 -33.34
CA TYR A 224 -9.66 10.66 -31.96
C TYR A 224 -8.19 10.98 -31.58
N LEU A 225 -7.24 10.11 -31.94
CA LEU A 225 -5.82 10.30 -31.66
C LEU A 225 -5.23 11.47 -32.43
N ARG A 226 -5.63 11.70 -33.69
CA ARG A 226 -5.23 12.88 -34.48
C ARG A 226 -5.59 14.17 -33.76
N ILE A 227 -6.83 14.28 -33.29
CA ILE A 227 -7.32 15.45 -32.55
C ILE A 227 -6.59 15.56 -31.21
N PHE A 228 -6.41 14.44 -30.50
CA PHE A 228 -5.65 14.39 -29.24
C PHE A 228 -4.21 14.90 -29.43
N TYR A 229 -3.46 14.38 -30.40
CA TYR A 229 -2.08 14.81 -30.62
C TYR A 229 -1.98 16.27 -31.08
N SER A 230 -2.94 16.76 -31.86
CA SER A 230 -3.00 18.18 -32.24
C SER A 230 -3.29 19.11 -31.05
N SER A 231 -4.11 18.67 -30.10
CA SER A 231 -4.53 19.49 -28.94
C SER A 231 -3.53 19.40 -27.78
N PHE A 232 -2.78 18.31 -27.71
CA PHE A 232 -1.81 18.03 -26.65
C PHE A 232 -0.42 17.68 -27.20
N PRO A 233 0.28 18.61 -27.89
CA PRO A 233 1.60 18.35 -28.43
C PRO A 233 2.61 18.07 -27.30
N LEU A 234 3.60 17.22 -27.60
CA LEU A 234 4.71 16.94 -26.68
C LEU A 234 5.56 18.19 -26.50
N LYS A 235 5.89 18.51 -25.25
CA LYS A 235 6.80 19.62 -24.91
C LYS A 235 7.88 19.12 -23.97
N ILE A 236 9.12 19.54 -24.22
CA ILE A 236 10.23 19.30 -23.31
C ILE A 236 10.11 20.29 -22.16
N VAL A 237 10.07 19.77 -20.94
CA VAL A 237 9.99 20.58 -19.72
C VAL A 237 11.19 20.25 -18.86
N LYS A 238 11.84 21.30 -18.34
CA LYS A 238 12.91 21.16 -17.36
C LYS A 238 12.34 20.61 -16.06
N ASN A 239 12.94 19.57 -15.49
CA ASN A 239 12.63 19.17 -14.12
C ASN A 239 13.15 20.23 -13.16
N GLU A 240 12.39 21.31 -12.97
CA GLU A 240 12.60 22.15 -11.80
C GLU A 240 12.28 21.33 -10.56
N ASN A 241 13.20 21.33 -9.59
CA ASN A 241 12.96 20.79 -8.27
C ASN A 241 11.69 21.45 -7.69
N LYS A 242 10.55 20.78 -7.81
CA LYS A 242 9.24 21.17 -7.26
C LYS A 242 9.23 21.24 -5.72
N ASN A 243 10.39 21.11 -5.08
CA ASN A 243 10.60 21.23 -3.64
C ASN A 243 10.75 22.68 -3.17
N LYS A 244 10.22 23.67 -3.89
CA LYS A 244 9.97 24.97 -3.25
C LYS A 244 8.73 24.82 -2.38
N SER A 245 8.97 24.62 -1.10
CA SER A 245 7.91 24.60 -0.11
C SER A 245 7.07 25.87 -0.20
N THR A 246 5.79 25.72 -0.53
CA THR A 246 4.89 26.83 -0.86
C THR A 246 4.55 27.74 0.33
N TRP A 247 4.87 27.32 1.57
CA TRP A 247 4.67 28.16 2.76
C TRP A 247 5.82 29.15 2.99
N ILE A 248 6.96 29.01 2.31
CA ILE A 248 8.12 29.90 2.51
C ILE A 248 7.91 31.19 1.73
N THR A 249 7.38 32.21 2.40
CA THR A 249 7.16 33.55 1.83
C THR A 249 8.45 34.36 1.76
N ILE A 250 8.43 35.46 0.98
CA ILE A 250 9.53 36.44 0.97
C ILE A 250 9.76 36.99 2.38
N GLY A 251 8.69 37.31 3.11
CA GLY A 251 8.77 37.76 4.51
C GLY A 251 9.52 36.79 5.41
N ILE A 252 9.21 35.49 5.36
CA ILE A 252 9.93 34.48 6.15
C ILE A 252 11.40 34.41 5.78
N LYS A 253 11.74 34.50 4.48
CA LYS A 253 13.14 34.55 4.04
C LYS A 253 13.88 35.77 4.61
N THR A 254 13.26 36.94 4.54
CA THR A 254 13.79 38.18 5.13
C THR A 254 13.94 38.03 6.64
N SER A 255 12.94 37.48 7.34
CA SER A 255 13.01 37.28 8.78
C SER A 255 14.11 36.28 9.19
N CYS A 256 14.36 35.24 8.40
CA CYS A 256 15.49 34.32 8.60
C CYS A 256 16.85 35.00 8.38
N LYS A 257 16.97 35.89 7.37
CA LYS A 257 18.17 36.71 7.18
C LYS A 257 18.40 37.64 8.38
N HIS A 258 17.35 38.30 8.85
CA HIS A 258 17.44 39.16 10.03
C HIS A 258 17.76 38.37 11.30
N LYS A 259 17.20 37.17 11.49
CA LYS A 259 17.61 36.25 12.57
C LYS A 259 19.13 36.01 12.53
N ARG A 260 19.68 35.76 11.34
CA ARG A 260 21.13 35.53 11.16
C ARG A 260 21.93 36.77 11.53
N GLN A 261 21.50 37.96 11.11
CA GLN A 261 22.14 39.22 11.49
C GLN A 261 22.12 39.43 13.01
N LEU A 262 20.97 39.21 13.65
CA LEU A 262 20.84 39.30 15.11
C LEU A 262 21.70 38.28 15.85
N TYR A 263 21.83 37.07 15.31
CA TYR A 263 22.73 36.05 15.85
C TYR A 263 24.19 36.52 15.80
N LEU A 264 24.65 37.02 14.65
CA LEU A 264 26.01 37.55 14.48
C LEU A 264 26.27 38.69 15.46
N ALA A 265 25.39 39.70 15.49
CA ALA A 265 25.50 40.82 16.43
C ALA A 265 25.47 40.38 17.90
N SER A 266 24.62 39.40 18.25
CA SER A 266 24.53 38.84 19.60
C SER A 266 25.73 37.98 20.00
N ARG A 267 26.46 37.43 19.03
CA ARG A 267 27.65 36.61 19.25
C ARG A 267 28.86 37.48 19.52
N ASP A 268 29.00 38.55 18.74
CA ASP A 268 30.14 39.47 18.83
C ASP A 268 29.95 40.53 19.94
N SER A 269 28.78 40.55 20.59
CA SER A 269 28.43 41.46 21.69
C SER A 269 28.25 40.73 23.03
N ASN A 270 28.77 41.32 24.10
CA ASN A 270 28.52 40.88 25.47
C ASN A 270 27.21 41.44 26.07
N ASP A 271 26.38 42.17 25.32
CA ASP A 271 25.13 42.76 25.81
C ASP A 271 24.05 41.68 26.10
N PRO A 272 23.62 41.48 27.37
CA PRO A 272 22.56 40.54 27.72
C PRO A 272 21.21 40.87 27.08
N ARG A 273 20.92 42.15 26.80
CA ARG A 273 19.68 42.61 26.17
C ARG A 273 19.58 42.13 24.74
N LEU A 274 20.69 42.16 23.99
CA LEU A 274 20.75 41.68 22.62
C LEU A 274 20.56 40.16 22.53
N LYS A 275 21.17 39.41 23.46
CA LYS A 275 20.96 37.95 23.62
C LYS A 275 19.49 37.62 23.92
N SER A 276 18.86 38.39 24.80
CA SER A 276 17.43 38.25 25.12
C SER A 276 16.54 38.57 23.90
N HIS A 277 16.84 39.66 23.18
CA HIS A 277 16.15 40.06 21.96
C HIS A 277 16.23 38.98 20.89
N TYR A 278 17.41 38.41 20.63
CA TYR A 278 17.59 37.30 19.69
C TYR A 278 16.73 36.08 20.06
N LYS A 279 16.70 35.69 21.35
CA LYS A 279 15.86 34.58 21.84
C LYS A 279 14.37 34.88 21.63
N MET A 280 13.93 36.11 21.89
CA MET A 280 12.55 36.54 21.66
C MET A 280 12.21 36.51 20.17
N TYR A 281 13.08 37.02 19.31
CA TYR A 281 12.91 37.00 17.86
C TYR A 281 12.81 35.56 17.33
N CYS A 282 13.62 34.62 17.85
CA CYS A 282 13.52 33.20 17.50
C CYS A 282 12.15 32.61 17.84
N LYS A 283 11.58 32.95 19.01
CA LYS A 283 10.24 32.51 19.41
C LYS A 283 9.17 33.07 18.46
N ILE A 284 9.25 34.36 18.14
CA ILE A 284 8.32 35.03 17.21
C ILE A 284 8.41 34.39 15.82
N LEU A 285 9.61 34.27 15.26
CA LEU A 285 9.82 33.65 13.94
C LEU A 285 9.31 32.20 13.90
N SER A 286 9.51 31.43 14.97
CA SER A 286 8.98 30.06 15.07
C SER A 286 7.45 30.05 15.03
N LYS A 287 6.78 31.01 15.68
CA LYS A 287 5.32 31.17 15.64
C LYS A 287 4.85 31.54 14.22
N VAL A 288 5.51 32.51 13.57
CA VAL A 288 5.19 32.93 12.19
C VAL A 288 5.33 31.77 11.20
N ILE A 289 6.41 30.99 11.30
CA ILE A 289 6.62 29.81 10.43
C ILE A 289 5.50 28.79 10.63
N LYS A 290 5.09 28.55 11.88
CA LYS A 290 4.01 27.62 12.21
C LYS A 290 2.67 28.07 11.63
N GLU A 291 2.32 29.35 11.77
CA GLU A 291 1.10 29.93 11.20
C GLU A 291 1.11 29.91 9.67
N ALA A 292 2.24 30.22 9.03
CA ALA A 292 2.38 30.16 7.58
C ALA A 292 2.20 28.72 7.04
N LYS A 293 2.79 27.72 7.71
CA LYS A 293 2.55 26.30 7.41
C LYS A 293 1.07 25.94 7.54
N GLN A 294 0.43 26.33 8.65
CA GLN A 294 -0.97 26.03 8.92
C GLN A 294 -1.91 26.63 7.86
N ASN A 295 -1.72 27.91 7.52
CA ASN A 295 -2.52 28.59 6.52
C ASN A 295 -2.33 27.98 5.12
N ASN A 296 -1.11 27.63 4.76
CA ASN A 296 -0.81 26.95 3.49
C ASN A 296 -1.48 25.57 3.42
N TYR A 297 -1.32 24.73 4.44
CA TYR A 297 -1.91 23.39 4.46
C TYR A 297 -3.44 23.42 4.47
N ASN A 298 -4.06 24.29 5.27
CA ASN A 298 -5.51 24.49 5.25
C ASN A 298 -5.98 24.93 3.85
N SER A 299 -5.28 25.89 3.22
CA SER A 299 -5.61 26.35 1.87
C SER A 299 -5.48 25.25 0.82
N GLN A 300 -4.42 24.42 0.89
CA GLN A 300 -4.22 23.29 -0.02
C GLN A 300 -5.34 22.25 0.12
N ILE A 301 -5.77 21.96 1.34
CA ILE A 301 -6.85 21.00 1.61
C ILE A 301 -8.18 21.56 1.12
N LEU A 302 -8.49 22.84 1.39
CA LEU A 302 -9.75 23.47 0.97
C LEU A 302 -9.89 23.53 -0.56
N LYS A 303 -8.81 23.83 -1.27
CA LYS A 303 -8.78 23.91 -2.75
C LYS A 303 -8.70 22.54 -3.45
N SER A 304 -8.49 21.45 -2.71
CA SER A 304 -8.29 20.13 -3.30
C SER A 304 -9.61 19.43 -3.62
N ASN A 305 -9.69 18.87 -4.84
CA ASN A 305 -10.78 17.97 -5.25
C ASN A 305 -10.79 16.66 -4.43
N ASN A 306 -9.65 16.26 -3.85
CA ASN A 306 -9.55 15.10 -2.96
C ASN A 306 -8.82 15.50 -1.68
N LYS A 307 -9.58 16.11 -0.77
CA LYS A 307 -9.11 16.59 0.54
C LYS A 307 -8.36 15.50 1.32
N ILE A 308 -8.85 14.26 1.27
CA ILE A 308 -8.25 13.10 1.96
C ILE A 308 -6.85 12.82 1.42
N LYS A 309 -6.69 12.68 0.09
CA LYS A 309 -5.39 12.41 -0.52
C LYS A 309 -4.39 13.52 -0.24
N THR A 310 -4.79 14.78 -0.42
CA THR A 310 -3.93 15.94 -0.14
C THR A 310 -3.49 15.98 1.32
N THR A 311 -4.40 15.70 2.24
CA THR A 311 -4.06 15.61 3.67
C THR A 311 -3.05 14.51 3.94
N TRP A 312 -3.20 13.35 3.29
CA TRP A 312 -2.24 12.25 3.38
C TRP A 312 -0.87 12.57 2.82
N ASP A 313 -0.81 13.31 1.71
CA ASP A 313 0.45 13.74 1.13
C ASP A 313 1.17 14.71 2.08
N ILE A 314 0.45 15.62 2.74
CA ILE A 314 1.00 16.50 3.79
C ILE A 314 1.50 15.69 4.99
N VAL A 315 0.74 14.69 5.45
CA VAL A 315 1.15 13.78 6.54
C VAL A 315 2.45 13.08 6.20
N LYS A 316 2.61 12.56 4.98
CA LYS A 316 3.84 11.88 4.55
C LYS A 316 5.05 12.82 4.56
N VAL A 317 4.87 14.06 4.10
CA VAL A 317 5.92 15.09 4.10
C VAL A 317 6.35 15.44 5.53
N GLU A 318 5.41 15.79 6.42
CA GLU A 318 5.75 16.23 7.78
C GLU A 318 6.17 15.09 8.71
N SER A 319 5.74 13.85 8.45
CA SER A 319 6.20 12.66 9.20
C SER A 319 7.56 12.14 8.77
N GLY A 320 8.21 12.76 7.77
CA GLY A 320 9.51 12.32 7.23
C GLY A 320 9.45 10.98 6.50
N LYS A 321 8.26 10.40 6.32
CA LYS A 321 8.06 9.19 5.52
C LYS A 321 8.17 9.54 4.05
N LYS A 322 9.40 9.64 3.54
CA LYS A 322 9.64 9.64 2.10
C LYS A 322 8.95 8.41 1.51
N SER A 323 8.19 8.62 0.44
CA SER A 323 7.80 7.49 -0.41
C SER A 323 9.11 6.80 -0.79
N VAL A 324 9.32 5.59 -0.30
CA VAL A 324 10.28 4.69 -0.93
C VAL A 324 9.80 4.61 -2.37
N ASN A 325 10.61 5.08 -3.31
CA ASN A 325 10.26 4.96 -4.72
C ASN A 325 9.92 3.49 -4.99
N GLU A 326 8.67 3.23 -5.35
CA GLU A 326 8.18 1.87 -5.60
C GLU A 326 8.78 1.27 -6.88
N ASP A 327 9.47 2.09 -7.68
CA ASP A 327 10.09 1.70 -8.93
C ASP A 327 11.23 0.68 -8.72
N VAL A 328 11.24 -0.34 -9.58
CA VAL A 328 12.28 -1.37 -9.61
C VAL A 328 13.57 -0.76 -10.15
N GLN A 329 14.59 -0.69 -9.30
CA GLN A 329 15.91 -0.14 -9.66
C GLN A 329 16.91 -1.24 -10.07
N SER A 330 16.73 -2.45 -9.54
CA SER A 330 17.53 -3.61 -9.87
C SER A 330 16.74 -4.90 -9.67
N LEU A 331 17.10 -5.93 -10.43
CA LEU A 331 16.46 -7.24 -10.42
C LEU A 331 17.54 -8.33 -10.54
N ASN A 332 17.39 -9.44 -9.80
CA ASN A 332 18.23 -10.61 -9.98
C ASN A 332 17.65 -11.47 -11.11
N ILE A 333 18.41 -11.63 -12.19
CA ILE A 333 18.09 -12.48 -13.33
C ILE A 333 19.16 -13.58 -13.36
N GLU A 334 18.76 -14.84 -13.18
CA GLU A 334 19.67 -16.00 -13.27
C GLU A 334 20.94 -15.89 -12.39
N GLY A 335 20.80 -15.38 -11.18
CA GLY A 335 21.91 -15.20 -10.23
C GLY A 335 22.76 -13.93 -10.45
N LYS A 336 22.51 -13.15 -11.51
CA LYS A 336 23.18 -11.86 -11.77
C LYS A 336 22.23 -10.69 -11.52
N SER A 337 22.66 -9.70 -10.74
CA SER A 337 21.90 -8.47 -10.48
C SER A 337 22.06 -7.50 -11.66
N THR A 338 20.98 -7.16 -12.36
CA THR A 338 20.96 -6.14 -13.41
C THR A 338 20.30 -4.85 -12.94
N ASN A 339 20.76 -3.72 -13.48
CA ASN A 339 20.17 -2.39 -13.32
C ASN A 339 19.68 -1.80 -14.65
N ASN A 340 19.78 -2.55 -15.77
CA ASN A 340 19.35 -2.09 -17.08
C ASN A 340 17.81 -2.13 -17.17
N PRO A 341 17.11 -0.98 -17.30
CA PRO A 341 15.65 -0.94 -17.32
C PRO A 341 15.01 -1.76 -18.44
N GLN A 342 15.67 -1.85 -19.60
CA GLN A 342 15.17 -2.62 -20.74
C GLN A 342 15.25 -4.13 -20.47
N ALA A 343 16.38 -4.60 -19.93
CA ALA A 343 16.55 -6.00 -19.54
C ALA A 343 15.57 -6.40 -18.42
N ILE A 344 15.37 -5.50 -17.44
CA ILE A 344 14.38 -5.69 -16.37
C ILE A 344 12.96 -5.80 -16.95
N ALA A 345 12.58 -4.93 -17.89
CA ALA A 345 11.28 -4.98 -18.53
C ALA A 345 11.06 -6.29 -19.30
N SER A 346 12.05 -6.74 -20.08
CA SER A 346 12.00 -8.01 -20.81
C SER A 346 11.86 -9.21 -19.87
N ALA A 347 12.69 -9.28 -18.82
CA ALA A 347 12.63 -10.37 -17.85
C ALA A 347 11.29 -10.46 -17.12
N PHE A 348 10.69 -9.32 -16.74
CA PHE A 348 9.33 -9.31 -16.21
C PHE A 348 8.31 -9.82 -17.20
N ASN A 349 8.42 -9.43 -18.48
CA ASN A 349 7.45 -9.85 -19.49
C ASN A 349 7.52 -11.36 -19.74
N GLU A 350 8.73 -11.90 -19.94
CA GLU A 350 8.97 -13.34 -20.10
C GLU A 350 8.51 -14.13 -18.88
N TYR A 351 8.82 -13.63 -17.68
CA TYR A 351 8.37 -14.25 -16.45
C TYR A 351 6.85 -14.30 -16.39
N PHE A 352 6.15 -13.18 -16.61
CA PHE A 352 4.69 -13.13 -16.54
C PHE A 352 4.00 -13.97 -17.60
N LEU A 353 4.56 -14.07 -18.81
CA LEU A 353 4.02 -14.90 -19.89
C LEU A 353 4.20 -16.41 -19.62
N SER A 354 5.32 -16.81 -19.02
CA SER A 354 5.64 -18.23 -18.74
C SER A 354 5.00 -18.80 -17.46
N LEU A 355 4.26 -18.00 -16.68
CA LEU A 355 3.71 -18.43 -15.39
C LEU A 355 2.74 -19.61 -15.49
N ALA A 356 1.78 -19.50 -16.41
CA ALA A 356 0.76 -20.52 -16.61
C ALA A 356 1.39 -21.79 -17.20
N GLU A 357 2.27 -21.66 -18.21
CA GLU A 357 2.95 -22.79 -18.85
C GLU A 357 3.74 -23.63 -17.85
N LYS A 358 4.54 -23.00 -16.97
CA LYS A 358 5.27 -23.70 -15.90
C LYS A 358 4.33 -24.45 -14.94
N THR A 359 3.17 -23.88 -14.67
CA THR A 359 2.16 -24.50 -13.79
C THR A 359 1.55 -25.73 -14.46
N TYR A 360 1.24 -25.67 -15.76
CA TYR A 360 0.71 -26.80 -16.51
C TYR A 360 1.74 -27.92 -16.71
N SER A 361 3.00 -27.60 -17.04
CA SER A 361 4.05 -28.60 -17.22
C SER A 361 4.31 -29.40 -15.93
N ASN A 362 4.28 -28.74 -14.76
CA ASN A 362 4.41 -29.42 -13.48
C ASN A 362 3.22 -30.36 -13.19
N ASN A 363 2.01 -30.00 -13.61
CA ASN A 363 0.84 -30.86 -13.46
C ASN A 363 0.92 -32.10 -14.37
N ASN A 364 1.44 -31.96 -15.60
CA ASN A 364 1.57 -33.08 -16.53
C ASN A 364 2.67 -34.07 -16.14
N ASN A 365 3.80 -33.61 -15.59
CA ASN A 365 4.89 -34.52 -15.16
C ASN A 365 4.51 -35.41 -13.96
N ASN A 366 3.50 -35.03 -13.18
CA ASN A 366 2.96 -35.88 -12.11
C ASN A 366 1.98 -36.96 -12.62
N ASN A 367 1.59 -36.92 -13.89
CA ASN A 367 0.56 -37.76 -14.50
C ASN A 367 1.15 -38.84 -15.42
N ASN A 368 1.93 -39.77 -14.86
CA ASN A 368 2.24 -41.04 -15.56
C ASN A 368 1.17 -42.13 -15.38
N ASN A 369 0.01 -41.81 -14.79
CA ASN A 369 -1.12 -42.75 -14.71
C ASN A 369 -2.31 -42.25 -15.54
N ASN A 370 -2.52 -42.92 -16.67
CA ASN A 370 -3.70 -42.83 -17.52
C ASN A 370 -4.98 -43.06 -16.70
N ASN A 371 -5.75 -42.02 -16.42
CA ASN A 371 -7.16 -42.15 -16.05
C ASN A 371 -7.97 -41.05 -16.76
N ASN A 372 -8.90 -41.48 -17.61
CA ASN A 372 -9.82 -40.68 -18.44
C ASN A 372 -10.82 -39.78 -17.66
N ASN A 373 -10.59 -39.52 -16.36
CA ASN A 373 -11.53 -38.82 -15.46
C ASN A 373 -11.24 -37.32 -15.22
N ASN A 374 -10.22 -36.74 -15.88
CA ASN A 374 -9.85 -35.33 -15.70
C ASN A 374 -10.60 -34.37 -16.66
N ASN A 375 -11.93 -34.49 -16.78
CA ASN A 375 -12.74 -33.56 -17.58
C ASN A 375 -13.41 -32.49 -16.67
N PRO A 376 -13.08 -31.19 -16.81
CA PRO A 376 -13.74 -30.09 -16.08
C PRO A 376 -15.26 -30.06 -16.22
N ILE A 377 -15.77 -30.44 -17.39
CA ILE A 377 -17.21 -30.41 -17.69
C ILE A 377 -17.96 -31.50 -16.94
N TYR A 378 -17.29 -32.63 -16.62
CA TYR A 378 -17.87 -33.67 -15.78
C TYR A 378 -18.16 -33.16 -14.36
N TYR A 379 -17.24 -32.40 -13.76
CA TYR A 379 -17.47 -31.79 -12.44
C TYR A 379 -18.61 -30.77 -12.49
N LEU A 380 -18.69 -30.00 -13.57
CA LEU A 380 -19.72 -29.00 -13.77
C LEU A 380 -21.12 -29.61 -13.92
N SER A 381 -21.27 -30.66 -14.73
CA SER A 381 -22.55 -31.34 -14.92
C SER A 381 -23.04 -32.06 -13.66
N ARG A 382 -22.12 -32.53 -12.82
CA ARG A 382 -22.46 -33.10 -11.51
C ARG A 382 -22.82 -32.02 -10.47
N ALA A 383 -22.25 -30.83 -10.60
CA ALA A 383 -22.53 -29.70 -9.71
C ALA A 383 -23.91 -29.06 -9.98
N PHE A 384 -24.39 -29.10 -11.22
CA PHE A 384 -25.65 -28.48 -11.64
C PHE A 384 -26.49 -29.46 -12.46
N ASN A 385 -27.65 -29.83 -11.94
CA ASN A 385 -28.51 -30.87 -12.52
C ASN A 385 -29.22 -30.46 -13.82
N ASN A 386 -29.30 -29.15 -14.14
CA ASN A 386 -30.06 -28.63 -15.28
C ASN A 386 -29.20 -27.68 -16.13
N SER A 387 -29.50 -27.61 -17.43
CA SER A 387 -28.96 -26.57 -18.32
C SER A 387 -29.55 -25.20 -17.98
N PHE A 388 -28.74 -24.15 -18.16
CA PHE A 388 -29.17 -22.77 -17.98
C PHE A 388 -29.75 -22.21 -19.29
N PRO A 389 -30.73 -21.28 -19.22
CA PRO A 389 -31.28 -20.68 -20.42
C PRO A 389 -30.21 -19.87 -21.17
N ASN A 390 -30.41 -19.69 -22.48
CA ASN A 390 -29.47 -18.92 -23.29
C ASN A 390 -29.53 -17.42 -22.94
N ILE A 391 -28.37 -16.76 -22.95
CA ILE A 391 -28.26 -15.32 -22.73
C ILE A 391 -28.93 -14.53 -23.86
N ASN A 392 -29.76 -13.55 -23.49
CA ASN A 392 -30.31 -12.58 -24.43
C ASN A 392 -29.38 -11.36 -24.55
N LEU A 393 -28.61 -11.28 -25.65
CA LEU A 393 -27.72 -10.15 -25.93
C LEU A 393 -28.49 -8.92 -26.43
N LYS A 394 -28.87 -8.04 -25.50
CA LYS A 394 -29.49 -6.75 -25.82
C LYS A 394 -28.45 -5.72 -26.27
N PHE A 395 -28.76 -4.95 -27.31
CA PHE A 395 -27.95 -3.81 -27.72
C PHE A 395 -27.92 -2.69 -26.68
N SER A 396 -26.87 -1.88 -26.74
CA SER A 396 -26.68 -0.69 -25.91
C SER A 396 -27.29 0.55 -26.54
N THR A 397 -27.55 1.55 -25.71
CA THR A 397 -28.02 2.87 -26.14
C THR A 397 -26.96 3.94 -25.89
N ARG A 398 -27.03 5.07 -26.61
CA ARG A 398 -26.15 6.22 -26.38
C ARG A 398 -26.12 6.65 -24.91
N LYS A 399 -27.30 6.73 -24.27
CA LYS A 399 -27.45 7.12 -22.86
C LYS A 399 -26.78 6.11 -21.93
N GLU A 400 -26.86 4.81 -22.23
CA GLU A 400 -26.13 3.78 -21.49
C GLU A 400 -24.62 3.99 -21.59
N ILE A 401 -24.08 4.24 -22.79
CA ILE A 401 -22.65 4.51 -22.99
C ILE A 401 -22.19 5.75 -22.22
N GLU A 402 -22.95 6.85 -22.27
CA GLU A 402 -22.65 8.06 -21.50
C GLU A 402 -22.62 7.78 -19.99
N ASN A 403 -23.59 7.02 -19.48
CA ASN A 403 -23.65 6.64 -18.07
C ASN A 403 -22.48 5.72 -17.67
N ILE A 404 -22.11 4.78 -18.54
CA ILE A 404 -20.92 3.94 -18.36
C ILE A 404 -19.68 4.84 -18.22
N ILE A 405 -19.44 5.74 -19.17
CA ILE A 405 -18.27 6.65 -19.14
C ILE A 405 -18.28 7.51 -17.88
N LYS A 406 -19.42 8.09 -17.50
CA LYS A 406 -19.58 8.92 -16.29
C LYS A 406 -19.32 8.13 -15.01
N SER A 407 -19.65 6.84 -14.98
CA SER A 407 -19.43 5.96 -13.81
C SER A 407 -17.95 5.58 -13.58
N LEU A 408 -17.10 5.63 -14.62
CA LEU A 408 -15.68 5.25 -14.50
C LEU A 408 -14.93 6.15 -13.50
N LYS A 409 -13.96 5.63 -12.76
CA LYS A 409 -13.16 6.48 -11.85
C LYS A 409 -12.22 7.39 -12.67
N PRO A 410 -12.16 8.71 -12.41
CA PRO A 410 -11.29 9.62 -13.17
C PRO A 410 -9.82 9.41 -12.77
N LYS A 411 -9.11 8.58 -13.52
CA LYS A 411 -7.68 8.30 -13.38
C LYS A 411 -6.89 8.93 -14.53
N ASN A 412 -5.65 9.35 -14.22
CA ASN A 412 -4.69 9.85 -15.21
C ASN A 412 -3.87 8.74 -15.89
N SER A 413 -3.83 7.52 -15.31
CA SER A 413 -3.21 6.36 -15.94
C SER A 413 -3.88 6.05 -17.28
N HIS A 414 -3.08 5.73 -18.29
CA HIS A 414 -3.51 5.40 -19.64
C HIS A 414 -2.85 4.10 -20.12
N GLY A 415 -3.47 3.48 -21.14
CA GLY A 415 -2.87 2.34 -21.82
C GLY A 415 -1.78 2.80 -22.80
N TYR A 416 -1.55 1.98 -23.83
CA TYR A 416 -0.59 2.28 -24.89
C TYR A 416 -1.02 3.47 -25.78
N ASP A 417 -2.28 3.87 -25.71
CA ASP A 417 -2.91 4.92 -26.51
C ASP A 417 -2.82 6.33 -25.88
N GLU A 418 -2.20 6.47 -24.70
CA GLU A 418 -2.11 7.72 -23.94
C GLU A 418 -3.46 8.31 -23.44
N ILE A 419 -4.59 7.64 -23.72
CA ILE A 419 -5.92 8.14 -23.38
C ILE A 419 -6.30 7.74 -21.96
N SER A 420 -6.40 8.76 -21.11
CA SER A 420 -6.86 8.60 -19.73
C SER A 420 -8.39 8.61 -19.61
N THR A 421 -8.91 7.95 -18.56
CA THR A 421 -10.35 7.99 -18.26
C THR A 421 -10.86 9.40 -17.95
N LYS A 422 -9.98 10.32 -17.53
CA LYS A 422 -10.31 11.74 -17.34
C LYS A 422 -10.61 12.43 -18.68
N LEU A 423 -9.80 12.15 -19.70
CA LEU A 423 -10.03 12.65 -21.06
C LEU A 423 -11.30 12.05 -21.65
N LEU A 424 -11.49 10.73 -21.52
CA LEU A 424 -12.69 10.03 -21.99
C LEU A 424 -13.99 10.64 -21.43
N LYS A 425 -13.98 11.04 -20.14
CA LYS A 425 -15.14 11.71 -19.54
C LYS A 425 -15.40 13.10 -20.13
N ALA A 426 -14.35 13.89 -20.36
CA ALA A 426 -14.47 15.23 -20.92
C ALA A 426 -15.02 15.21 -22.35
N SER A 427 -14.66 14.20 -23.15
CA SER A 427 -15.13 14.02 -24.52
C SER A 427 -16.45 13.25 -24.67
N SER A 428 -16.99 12.70 -23.58
CA SER A 428 -18.10 11.72 -23.60
C SER A 428 -19.28 12.11 -24.50
N VAL A 429 -19.80 13.34 -24.38
CA VAL A 429 -20.98 13.81 -25.12
C VAL A 429 -20.80 13.73 -26.64
N TYR A 430 -19.57 13.94 -27.14
CA TYR A 430 -19.24 14.00 -28.56
C TYR A 430 -18.93 12.63 -29.17
N ILE A 431 -18.49 11.67 -28.35
CA ILE A 431 -18.07 10.35 -28.80
C ILE A 431 -19.04 9.23 -28.45
N SER A 432 -20.06 9.49 -27.62
CA SER A 432 -20.99 8.45 -27.18
C SER A 432 -21.85 7.88 -28.31
N SER A 433 -22.18 8.67 -29.34
CA SER A 433 -22.89 8.17 -30.52
C SER A 433 -22.05 7.17 -31.34
N PRO A 434 -20.84 7.53 -31.83
CA PRO A 434 -20.01 6.57 -32.57
C PRO A 434 -19.59 5.38 -31.69
N LEU A 435 -19.29 5.57 -30.41
CA LEU A 435 -18.99 4.45 -29.50
C LEU A 435 -20.16 3.49 -29.32
N ASN A 436 -21.40 3.99 -29.24
CA ASN A 436 -22.58 3.13 -29.15
C ASN A 436 -22.72 2.24 -30.39
N HIS A 437 -22.52 2.81 -31.58
CA HIS A 437 -22.53 2.05 -32.84
C HIS A 437 -21.46 0.96 -32.84
N LEU A 438 -20.23 1.30 -32.43
CA LEU A 438 -19.13 0.35 -32.34
C LEU A 438 -19.39 -0.77 -31.31
N CYS A 439 -19.94 -0.44 -30.14
CA CYS A 439 -20.32 -1.43 -29.13
C CYS A 439 -21.39 -2.39 -29.67
N ASN A 440 -22.45 -1.87 -30.30
CA ASN A 440 -23.51 -2.71 -30.85
C ASN A 440 -23.02 -3.59 -32.00
N LYS A 441 -22.19 -3.04 -32.90
CA LYS A 441 -21.58 -3.81 -33.97
C LYS A 441 -20.66 -4.90 -33.45
N SER A 442 -19.87 -4.61 -32.41
CA SER A 442 -19.02 -5.59 -31.72
C SER A 442 -19.84 -6.72 -31.11
N LEU A 443 -20.96 -6.41 -30.44
CA LEU A 443 -21.87 -7.41 -29.87
C LEU A 443 -22.52 -8.27 -30.96
N SER A 444 -23.05 -7.66 -32.02
CA SER A 444 -23.75 -8.39 -33.10
C SER A 444 -22.80 -9.30 -33.89
N SER A 445 -21.55 -8.86 -34.09
CA SER A 445 -20.55 -9.67 -34.80
C SER A 445 -19.92 -10.75 -33.93
N GLY A 446 -20.04 -10.65 -32.60
CA GLY A 446 -19.34 -11.53 -31.66
C GLY A 446 -17.83 -11.28 -31.65
N THR A 447 -17.38 -10.04 -31.88
CA THR A 447 -15.95 -9.73 -32.06
C THR A 447 -15.51 -8.56 -31.21
N PHE A 448 -14.45 -8.75 -30.42
CA PHE A 448 -13.82 -7.68 -29.64
C PHE A 448 -12.73 -6.99 -30.47
N PRO A 449 -12.71 -5.65 -30.60
CA PRO A 449 -11.76 -4.93 -31.45
C PRO A 449 -10.29 -5.21 -31.11
N GLN A 450 -9.46 -5.46 -32.12
CA GLN A 450 -8.06 -5.86 -31.99
C GLN A 450 -7.19 -4.82 -31.27
N ARG A 451 -7.37 -3.53 -31.57
CA ARG A 451 -6.63 -2.45 -30.87
C ARG A 451 -6.93 -2.38 -29.38
N LEU A 452 -8.07 -2.90 -28.93
CA LEU A 452 -8.41 -2.96 -27.50
C LEU A 452 -7.75 -4.15 -26.78
N LYS A 453 -7.07 -5.05 -27.50
CA LYS A 453 -6.42 -6.27 -26.95
C LYS A 453 -4.98 -6.03 -26.47
N TYR A 454 -4.48 -4.81 -26.57
CA TYR A 454 -3.13 -4.41 -26.13
C TYR A 454 -3.15 -3.83 -24.71
N ALA A 455 -2.27 -4.33 -23.84
CA ALA A 455 -2.16 -3.89 -22.44
C ALA A 455 -0.72 -3.50 -22.08
N VAL A 456 -0.57 -2.45 -21.28
CA VAL A 456 0.71 -2.09 -20.66
C VAL A 456 0.76 -2.63 -19.24
N MET A 457 1.78 -3.40 -18.91
CA MET A 457 1.94 -4.07 -17.62
C MET A 457 2.83 -3.26 -16.70
N LYS A 458 2.37 -3.03 -15.47
CA LYS A 458 3.18 -2.46 -14.38
C LYS A 458 3.45 -3.52 -13.31
N PRO A 459 4.72 -3.90 -13.07
CA PRO A 459 5.07 -4.77 -11.96
C PRO A 459 4.83 -4.05 -10.62
N LEU A 460 3.93 -4.57 -9.81
CA LEU A 460 3.62 -4.03 -8.48
C LEU A 460 4.23 -4.93 -7.40
N PHE A 461 5.15 -4.37 -6.59
CA PHE A 461 5.77 -5.11 -5.50
C PHE A 461 4.75 -5.53 -4.43
N LYS A 462 4.74 -6.82 -4.06
CA LYS A 462 3.81 -7.38 -3.06
C LYS A 462 4.43 -7.46 -1.66
N LYS A 463 5.50 -8.24 -1.47
CA LYS A 463 6.20 -8.48 -0.19
C LYS A 463 7.53 -9.22 -0.42
N GLY A 464 8.40 -9.32 0.58
CA GLY A 464 9.65 -10.09 0.51
C GLY A 464 10.84 -9.29 -0.04
N GLU A 465 11.78 -9.97 -0.69
CA GLU A 465 12.93 -9.31 -1.31
C GLU A 465 12.54 -8.62 -2.62
N ARG A 466 12.92 -7.34 -2.78
CA ARG A 466 12.61 -6.52 -3.97
C ARG A 466 13.37 -6.94 -5.23
N LYS A 467 14.50 -7.63 -5.10
CA LYS A 467 15.28 -8.12 -6.25
C LYS A 467 14.71 -9.40 -6.84
N CYS A 468 13.78 -10.07 -6.14
CA CYS A 468 13.18 -11.30 -6.59
C CYS A 468 11.92 -11.05 -7.43
N ILE A 469 11.92 -11.55 -8.66
CA ILE A 469 10.85 -11.32 -9.65
C ILE A 469 9.49 -11.89 -9.23
N SER A 470 9.49 -12.99 -8.46
CA SER A 470 8.26 -13.68 -8.00
C SER A 470 7.46 -12.89 -6.96
N ASN A 471 8.07 -11.88 -6.36
CA ASN A 471 7.46 -10.98 -5.38
C ASN A 471 6.67 -9.83 -6.00
N TYR A 472 6.55 -9.78 -7.33
CA TYR A 472 5.80 -8.76 -8.07
C TYR A 472 4.52 -9.31 -8.67
N ARG A 473 3.48 -8.47 -8.71
CA ARG A 473 2.21 -8.76 -9.38
C ARG A 473 2.15 -8.06 -10.75
N PRO A 474 1.64 -8.75 -11.79
CA PRO A 474 1.41 -8.15 -13.10
C PRO A 474 0.11 -7.33 -13.09
N ILE A 475 0.18 -5.98 -13.10
CA ILE A 475 -1.02 -5.13 -13.23
C ILE A 475 -1.18 -4.67 -14.68
N SER A 476 -2.26 -5.09 -15.34
CA SER A 476 -2.60 -4.68 -16.71
C SER A 476 -3.30 -3.32 -16.73
N ILE A 477 -2.71 -2.36 -17.43
CA ILE A 477 -3.33 -1.09 -17.77
C ILE A 477 -3.93 -1.19 -19.17
N LEU A 478 -5.23 -1.44 -19.21
CA LEU A 478 -6.04 -1.47 -20.43
C LEU A 478 -6.38 -0.05 -20.90
N THR A 479 -6.64 0.09 -22.20
CA THR A 479 -7.11 1.34 -22.79
C THR A 479 -8.42 1.80 -22.15
N SER A 480 -8.65 3.11 -22.13
CA SER A 480 -9.89 3.65 -21.54
C SER A 480 -11.13 3.22 -22.31
N PHE A 481 -11.02 3.04 -23.64
CA PHE A 481 -12.10 2.52 -24.47
C PHE A 481 -12.40 1.04 -24.23
N SER A 482 -11.41 0.18 -23.97
CA SER A 482 -11.61 -1.24 -23.64
C SER A 482 -12.62 -1.40 -22.50
N LYS A 483 -12.50 -0.54 -21.47
CA LYS A 483 -13.38 -0.53 -20.30
C LYS A 483 -14.83 -0.22 -20.65
N VAL A 484 -15.11 0.55 -21.70
CA VAL A 484 -16.48 0.83 -22.13
C VAL A 484 -17.11 -0.44 -22.71
N PHE A 485 -16.43 -1.08 -23.66
CA PHE A 485 -16.89 -2.33 -24.29
C PHE A 485 -17.04 -3.46 -23.26
N GLU A 486 -16.04 -3.62 -22.39
CA GLU A 486 -16.10 -4.60 -21.30
C GLU A 486 -17.27 -4.33 -20.37
N LYS A 487 -17.58 -3.06 -20.05
CA LYS A 487 -18.67 -2.74 -19.14
C LYS A 487 -20.04 -3.02 -19.75
N VAL A 488 -20.22 -2.81 -21.06
CA VAL A 488 -21.45 -3.19 -21.77
C VAL A 488 -21.67 -4.70 -21.66
N MET A 489 -20.66 -5.51 -22.04
CA MET A 489 -20.77 -6.97 -21.94
C MET A 489 -20.95 -7.43 -20.48
N TYR A 490 -20.21 -6.84 -19.54
CA TYR A 490 -20.33 -7.13 -18.11
C TYR A 490 -21.77 -6.92 -17.60
N ASN A 491 -22.44 -5.84 -18.01
CA ASN A 491 -23.81 -5.57 -17.58
C ASN A 491 -24.77 -6.65 -18.10
N ARG A 492 -24.61 -7.10 -19.35
CA ARG A 492 -25.44 -8.18 -19.93
C ARG A 492 -25.18 -9.52 -19.25
N LEU A 493 -23.91 -9.87 -19.02
CA LEU A 493 -23.55 -11.07 -18.28
C LEU A 493 -24.11 -11.02 -16.86
N LEU A 494 -23.95 -9.91 -16.14
CA LEU A 494 -24.43 -9.81 -14.77
C LEU A 494 -25.97 -9.91 -14.67
N GLU A 495 -26.70 -9.33 -15.62
CA GLU A 495 -28.17 -9.49 -15.73
C GLU A 495 -28.54 -10.98 -15.91
N HIS A 496 -27.85 -11.68 -16.81
CA HIS A 496 -28.03 -13.12 -17.04
C HIS A 496 -27.74 -13.97 -15.81
N LEU A 497 -26.61 -13.74 -15.13
CA LEU A 497 -26.20 -14.50 -13.96
C LEU A 497 -27.15 -14.31 -12.78
N ASN A 498 -27.66 -13.10 -12.57
CA ASN A 498 -28.59 -12.80 -11.49
C ASN A 498 -29.99 -13.34 -11.77
N SER A 499 -30.50 -13.19 -12.99
CA SER A 499 -31.85 -13.65 -13.37
C SER A 499 -31.98 -15.17 -13.26
N ASN A 500 -30.88 -15.90 -13.45
CA ASN A 500 -30.84 -17.36 -13.44
C ASN A 500 -30.16 -17.95 -12.20
N ASN A 501 -29.82 -17.13 -11.19
CA ASN A 501 -29.16 -17.55 -9.94
C ASN A 501 -27.93 -18.47 -10.14
N ILE A 502 -27.09 -18.16 -11.15
CA ILE A 502 -26.00 -19.04 -11.60
C ILE A 502 -24.87 -19.11 -10.57
N LEU A 503 -24.54 -18.00 -9.92
CA LEU A 503 -23.43 -17.93 -8.96
C LEU A 503 -23.81 -18.53 -7.61
N VAL A 504 -23.05 -19.53 -7.16
CA VAL A 504 -23.22 -20.25 -5.90
C VAL A 504 -23.23 -19.31 -4.68
N LYS A 505 -24.01 -19.63 -3.64
CA LYS A 505 -24.21 -18.75 -2.46
C LYS A 505 -22.96 -18.66 -1.60
N GLU A 506 -22.10 -19.68 -1.69
CA GLU A 506 -20.83 -19.85 -1.01
C GLU A 506 -19.73 -18.90 -1.52
N GLN A 507 -19.96 -18.23 -2.66
CA GLN A 507 -19.05 -17.23 -3.24
C GLN A 507 -19.41 -15.81 -2.79
N PHE A 508 -18.50 -15.18 -2.05
CA PHE A 508 -18.61 -13.81 -1.51
C PHE A 508 -17.76 -12.78 -2.27
N GLY A 509 -16.74 -13.22 -3.00
CA GLY A 509 -15.82 -12.35 -3.72
C GLY A 509 -16.44 -11.70 -4.95
N PHE A 510 -16.09 -10.44 -5.21
CA PHE A 510 -16.49 -9.66 -6.40
C PHE A 510 -17.99 -9.59 -6.73
N ARG A 511 -18.87 -9.89 -5.76
CA ARG A 511 -20.32 -9.82 -5.92
C ARG A 511 -20.89 -8.57 -5.24
N LYS A 512 -21.96 -8.05 -5.82
CA LYS A 512 -22.68 -6.91 -5.26
C LYS A 512 -23.28 -7.31 -3.91
N ASP A 513 -23.21 -6.40 -2.94
CA ASP A 513 -23.81 -6.54 -1.60
C ASP A 513 -23.26 -7.71 -0.74
N LEU A 514 -22.18 -8.36 -1.19
CA LEU A 514 -21.36 -9.31 -0.42
C LEU A 514 -20.03 -8.64 -0.04
N THR A 515 -19.61 -8.85 1.20
CA THR A 515 -18.42 -8.20 1.77
C THR A 515 -17.53 -9.23 2.45
N THR A 516 -16.26 -8.87 2.70
CA THR A 516 -15.36 -9.70 3.50
C THR A 516 -15.94 -9.97 4.89
N GLU A 517 -16.65 -9.00 5.47
CA GLU A 517 -17.33 -9.16 6.76
C GLU A 517 -18.41 -10.25 6.72
N LYS A 518 -19.21 -10.34 5.65
CA LYS A 518 -20.20 -11.43 5.52
C LYS A 518 -19.54 -12.80 5.44
N ALA A 519 -18.45 -12.93 4.68
CA ALA A 519 -17.71 -14.18 4.57
C ALA A 519 -17.05 -14.58 5.90
N THR A 520 -16.43 -13.63 6.61
CA THR A 520 -15.87 -13.87 7.95
C THR A 520 -16.94 -14.20 8.98
N TYR A 521 -18.13 -13.59 8.87
CA TYR A 521 -19.26 -13.94 9.72
C TYR A 521 -19.71 -15.38 9.51
N GLU A 522 -19.89 -15.83 8.25
CA GLU A 522 -20.22 -17.23 7.99
C GLU A 522 -19.18 -18.18 8.58
N LEU A 523 -17.89 -17.93 8.32
CA LEU A 523 -16.79 -18.74 8.83
C LEU A 523 -16.83 -18.83 10.37
N THR A 524 -16.84 -17.67 11.04
CA THR A 524 -16.74 -17.61 12.51
C THR A 524 -18.01 -18.11 13.19
N ASN A 525 -19.19 -17.81 12.64
CA ASN A 525 -20.45 -18.26 13.22
C ASN A 525 -20.60 -19.78 13.14
N ASP A 526 -20.19 -20.40 12.03
CA ASP A 526 -20.22 -21.87 11.91
C ASP A 526 -19.26 -22.53 12.90
N ILE A 527 -18.04 -22.01 13.02
CA ILE A 527 -17.05 -22.53 13.97
C ILE A 527 -17.59 -22.40 15.39
N LEU A 528 -18.08 -21.22 15.77
CA LEU A 528 -18.61 -20.98 17.12
C LEU A 528 -19.82 -21.85 17.43
N SER A 529 -20.73 -22.03 16.46
CA SER A 529 -21.93 -22.88 16.64
C SER A 529 -21.52 -24.34 16.82
N ALA A 530 -20.61 -24.85 15.98
CA ALA A 530 -20.15 -26.23 16.10
C ALA A 530 -19.37 -26.49 17.40
N LEU A 531 -18.59 -25.52 17.89
CA LEU A 531 -17.96 -25.60 19.21
C LEU A 531 -18.98 -25.59 20.35
N ASN A 532 -20.06 -24.81 20.23
CA ASN A 532 -21.15 -24.79 21.21
C ASN A 532 -21.88 -26.14 21.27
N ASP A 533 -22.00 -26.81 20.12
CA ASP A 533 -22.57 -28.15 19.98
C ASP A 533 -21.58 -29.27 20.35
N ARG A 534 -20.40 -28.93 20.89
CA ARG A 534 -19.33 -29.85 21.30
C ARG A 534 -18.80 -30.74 20.17
N LEU A 535 -18.85 -30.25 18.93
CA LEU A 535 -18.28 -30.94 17.77
C LEU A 535 -16.78 -30.65 17.63
N ILE A 536 -16.07 -31.55 16.98
CA ILE A 536 -14.70 -31.34 16.51
C ILE A 536 -14.77 -30.44 15.27
N VAL A 537 -13.97 -29.37 15.23
CA VAL A 537 -13.99 -28.37 14.17
C VAL A 537 -12.58 -28.13 13.63
N GLY A 538 -12.46 -28.06 12.31
CA GLY A 538 -11.22 -27.66 11.64
C GLY A 538 -11.48 -26.84 10.39
N GLY A 539 -10.47 -26.09 9.96
CA GLY A 539 -10.51 -25.27 8.75
C GLY A 539 -9.27 -25.47 7.91
N ILE A 540 -9.45 -25.66 6.61
CA ILE A 540 -8.37 -25.60 5.61
C ILE A 540 -8.48 -24.26 4.88
N PHE A 541 -7.39 -23.50 4.85
CA PHE A 541 -7.27 -22.20 4.20
C PHE A 541 -6.32 -22.32 3.02
N CYS A 542 -6.88 -22.41 1.82
CA CYS A 542 -6.15 -22.64 0.57
C CYS A 542 -5.67 -21.32 -0.05
N ASP A 543 -4.41 -21.30 -0.51
CA ASP A 543 -3.85 -20.23 -1.35
C ASP A 543 -3.61 -20.79 -2.76
N LEU A 544 -4.27 -20.22 -3.77
CA LEU A 544 -4.06 -20.63 -5.16
C LEU A 544 -2.83 -19.96 -5.76
N ALA A 545 -2.01 -20.72 -6.46
CA ALA A 545 -0.85 -20.19 -7.15
C ALA A 545 -1.29 -19.42 -8.40
N LYS A 546 -1.39 -18.09 -8.27
CA LYS A 546 -1.58 -17.15 -9.39
C LYS A 546 -2.83 -17.45 -10.23
N ALA A 547 -3.94 -17.69 -9.54
CA ALA A 547 -5.18 -18.21 -10.11
C ALA A 547 -5.68 -17.46 -11.37
N PHE A 548 -5.64 -16.12 -11.35
CA PHE A 548 -6.08 -15.30 -12.50
C PHE A 548 -5.22 -15.47 -13.76
N ASP A 549 -3.92 -15.73 -13.59
CA ASP A 549 -2.97 -15.87 -14.69
C ASP A 549 -3.01 -17.29 -15.29
N CYS A 550 -3.52 -18.26 -14.54
CA CYS A 550 -3.57 -19.69 -14.92
C CYS A 550 -4.94 -20.13 -15.49
N VAL A 551 -5.90 -19.23 -15.69
CA VAL A 551 -7.21 -19.59 -16.27
C VAL A 551 -7.03 -20.10 -17.70
N ASN A 552 -7.41 -21.34 -17.97
CA ASN A 552 -7.40 -21.89 -19.32
C ASN A 552 -8.61 -21.37 -20.12
N HIS A 553 -8.37 -20.85 -21.33
CA HIS A 553 -9.42 -20.22 -22.13
C HIS A 553 -10.44 -21.21 -22.67
N ASP A 554 -10.03 -22.42 -23.07
CA ASP A 554 -10.93 -23.42 -23.65
C ASP A 554 -11.85 -24.04 -22.58
N ILE A 555 -11.31 -24.31 -21.39
CA ILE A 555 -12.10 -24.73 -20.24
C ILE A 555 -13.12 -23.64 -19.88
N LEU A 556 -12.66 -22.38 -19.77
CA LEU A 556 -13.55 -21.25 -19.47
C LEU A 556 -14.69 -21.15 -20.49
N LEU A 557 -14.39 -21.15 -21.79
CA LEU A 557 -15.40 -21.05 -22.85
C LEU A 557 -16.41 -22.20 -22.81
N SER A 558 -15.95 -23.41 -22.50
CA SER A 558 -16.80 -24.59 -22.34
C SER A 558 -17.73 -24.46 -21.13
N LYS A 559 -17.22 -23.97 -19.99
CA LYS A 559 -18.06 -23.68 -18.81
C LYS A 559 -19.07 -22.56 -19.09
N LEU A 560 -18.67 -21.50 -19.79
CA LEU A 560 -19.58 -20.41 -20.18
C LEU A 560 -20.73 -20.92 -21.05
N ASN A 561 -20.45 -21.82 -21.99
CA ASN A 561 -21.46 -22.47 -22.82
C ASN A 561 -22.49 -23.21 -21.96
N PHE A 562 -22.04 -23.99 -20.97
CA PHE A 562 -22.92 -24.68 -20.02
C PHE A 562 -23.81 -23.73 -19.20
N TYR A 563 -23.29 -22.55 -18.83
CA TYR A 563 -24.07 -21.49 -18.16
C TYR A 563 -25.03 -20.72 -19.08
N GLY A 564 -25.25 -21.18 -20.31
CA GLY A 564 -26.14 -20.55 -21.29
C GLY A 564 -25.54 -19.32 -21.97
N ILE A 565 -24.24 -19.06 -21.80
CA ILE A 565 -23.53 -17.98 -22.52
C ILE A 565 -23.05 -18.57 -23.85
N THR A 566 -23.98 -18.63 -24.80
CA THR A 566 -23.83 -19.29 -26.11
C THR A 566 -23.86 -18.29 -27.27
N GLY A 567 -23.67 -18.77 -28.50
CA GLY A 567 -23.75 -17.95 -29.72
C GLY A 567 -22.80 -16.74 -29.71
N LYS A 568 -23.33 -15.57 -30.11
CA LYS A 568 -22.56 -14.32 -30.23
C LYS A 568 -21.90 -13.86 -28.94
N ALA A 569 -22.47 -14.19 -27.77
CA ALA A 569 -21.86 -13.84 -26.49
C ALA A 569 -20.59 -14.65 -26.25
N ASN A 570 -20.64 -15.96 -26.53
CA ASN A 570 -19.49 -16.84 -26.40
C ASN A 570 -18.40 -16.47 -27.41
N GLU A 571 -18.77 -16.22 -28.68
CA GLU A 571 -17.85 -15.75 -29.72
C GLU A 571 -17.15 -14.45 -29.32
N TRP A 572 -17.89 -13.51 -28.74
CA TRP A 572 -17.33 -12.24 -28.26
C TRP A 572 -16.31 -12.46 -27.16
N ILE A 573 -16.61 -13.29 -26.17
CA ILE A 573 -15.68 -13.60 -25.06
C ILE A 573 -14.45 -14.36 -25.59
N LYS A 574 -14.64 -15.31 -26.52
CA LYS A 574 -13.55 -16.00 -27.22
C LYS A 574 -12.64 -15.00 -27.95
N SER A 575 -13.23 -14.03 -28.66
CA SER A 575 -12.49 -12.96 -29.32
C SER A 575 -11.78 -12.04 -28.33
N TYR A 576 -12.40 -11.73 -27.19
CA TYR A 576 -11.82 -10.90 -26.12
C TYR A 576 -10.57 -11.54 -25.49
N LEU A 577 -10.56 -12.87 -25.31
CA LEU A 577 -9.48 -13.63 -24.69
C LEU A 577 -8.34 -13.98 -25.66
N LYS A 578 -8.65 -14.29 -26.93
CA LYS A 578 -7.65 -14.66 -27.94
C LYS A 578 -6.86 -13.46 -28.49
N ASN A 579 -5.61 -13.71 -28.89
CA ASN A 579 -4.71 -12.76 -29.54
C ASN A 579 -4.55 -11.45 -28.76
N ARG A 580 -4.38 -11.57 -27.44
CA ARG A 580 -4.06 -10.45 -26.56
C ARG A 580 -2.57 -10.27 -26.45
N TYR A 581 -2.15 -9.01 -26.36
CA TYR A 581 -0.75 -8.63 -26.28
C TYR A 581 -0.48 -7.83 -25.02
N GLN A 582 0.65 -8.11 -24.38
CA GLN A 582 1.16 -7.33 -23.26
C GLN A 582 2.61 -6.91 -23.48
N ARG A 583 2.99 -5.79 -22.87
CA ARG A 583 4.39 -5.39 -22.68
C ARG A 583 4.57 -4.77 -21.31
N VAL A 584 5.75 -4.91 -20.72
CA VAL A 584 6.08 -4.32 -19.41
C VAL A 584 6.66 -2.93 -19.59
N GLU A 585 6.20 -1.98 -18.77
CA GLU A 585 6.74 -0.62 -18.65
C GLU A 585 7.52 -0.48 -17.34
N ILE A 586 8.79 -0.06 -17.43
CA ILE A 586 9.65 0.28 -16.29
C ILE A 586 10.00 1.77 -16.37
N ASN A 587 9.80 2.49 -15.27
CA ASN A 587 10.20 3.89 -15.15
C ASN A 587 11.73 3.98 -15.15
N ASN A 588 12.30 4.66 -16.16
CA ASN A 588 13.74 4.92 -16.21
C ASN A 588 14.04 6.29 -15.62
N LYS A 589 14.69 6.33 -14.45
CA LYS A 589 15.04 7.59 -13.78
C LYS A 589 16.13 8.38 -14.48
N ASN A 590 16.92 7.74 -15.33
CA ASN A 590 18.07 8.37 -15.98
C ASN A 590 17.75 8.85 -17.40
N SER A 591 16.52 8.64 -17.88
CA SER A 591 16.07 9.00 -19.22
C SER A 591 14.78 9.80 -19.16
N SER A 592 14.54 10.61 -20.19
CA SER A 592 13.27 11.29 -20.42
C SER A 592 12.14 10.33 -20.81
N HIS A 593 12.45 9.06 -21.10
CA HIS A 593 11.51 8.05 -21.57
C HIS A 593 11.53 6.77 -20.72
N ASN A 594 10.36 6.17 -20.53
CA ASN A 594 10.21 4.86 -19.90
C ASN A 594 10.75 3.75 -20.79
N ALA A 595 11.26 2.68 -20.18
CA ALA A 595 11.69 1.48 -20.89
C ALA A 595 10.51 0.54 -21.10
N PHE A 596 10.43 -0.08 -22.28
CA PHE A 596 9.33 -0.96 -22.66
C PHE A 596 9.88 -2.28 -23.19
N SER A 597 9.36 -3.41 -22.69
CA SER A 597 9.64 -4.70 -23.33
C SER A 597 9.00 -4.80 -24.71
N ASN A 598 9.40 -5.82 -25.48
CA ASN A 598 8.67 -6.24 -26.67
C ASN A 598 7.23 -6.68 -26.30
N TRP A 599 6.34 -6.65 -27.30
CA TRP A 599 4.99 -7.20 -27.16
C TRP A 599 5.06 -8.72 -27.12
N GLY A 600 4.41 -9.33 -26.13
CA GLY A 600 4.25 -10.78 -26.02
C GLY A 600 2.78 -11.18 -25.99
N ILE A 601 2.50 -12.38 -26.51
CA ILE A 601 1.13 -12.92 -26.65
C ILE A 601 0.71 -13.61 -25.35
N ILE A 602 -0.46 -13.25 -24.84
CA ILE A 602 -1.07 -13.90 -23.68
C ILE A 602 -1.82 -15.15 -24.16
N LYS A 603 -1.38 -16.32 -23.70
CA LYS A 603 -2.01 -17.61 -24.01
C LYS A 603 -3.03 -18.07 -22.97
N HIS A 604 -2.87 -17.62 -21.72
CA HIS A 604 -3.65 -18.06 -20.58
C HIS A 604 -3.98 -16.89 -19.66
N GLY A 605 -4.97 -17.08 -18.79
CA GLY A 605 -5.37 -16.12 -17.79
C GLY A 605 -6.35 -15.08 -18.30
N VAL A 606 -6.85 -14.28 -17.35
CA VAL A 606 -7.69 -13.11 -17.61
C VAL A 606 -6.95 -11.84 -17.17
N PRO A 607 -7.07 -10.70 -17.89
CA PRO A 607 -6.24 -9.54 -17.60
C PRO A 607 -6.48 -8.97 -16.19
N GLN A 608 -5.44 -8.90 -15.35
CA GLN A 608 -5.52 -8.33 -14.01
C GLN A 608 -5.70 -6.81 -14.08
N GLY A 609 -6.92 -6.32 -13.82
CA GLY A 609 -7.30 -4.91 -13.98
C GLY A 609 -8.39 -4.66 -15.02
N SER A 610 -8.84 -5.71 -15.71
CA SER A 610 -10.06 -5.72 -16.52
C SER A 610 -11.33 -5.63 -15.67
N ILE A 611 -12.43 -5.23 -16.29
CA ILE A 611 -13.76 -5.25 -15.66
C ILE A 611 -14.35 -6.66 -15.71
N LEU A 612 -14.11 -7.39 -16.80
CA LEU A 612 -14.64 -8.74 -17.01
C LEU A 612 -13.85 -9.84 -16.28
N GLY A 613 -12.53 -9.67 -16.10
CA GLY A 613 -11.65 -10.71 -15.54
C GLY A 613 -12.15 -11.31 -14.22
N PRO A 614 -12.51 -10.50 -13.20
CA PRO A 614 -13.10 -11.03 -11.97
C PRO A 614 -14.34 -11.88 -12.19
N LEU A 615 -15.28 -11.45 -13.05
CA LEU A 615 -16.52 -12.19 -13.31
C LEU A 615 -16.25 -13.51 -14.05
N LEU A 616 -15.35 -13.50 -15.04
CA LEU A 616 -14.95 -14.70 -15.77
C LEU A 616 -14.25 -15.70 -14.84
N PHE A 617 -13.40 -15.22 -13.93
CA PHE A 617 -12.78 -16.08 -12.93
C PHE A 617 -13.82 -16.69 -11.97
N LEU A 618 -14.80 -15.91 -11.50
CA LEU A 618 -15.88 -16.45 -10.67
C LEU A 618 -16.62 -17.60 -11.38
N LEU A 619 -16.96 -17.44 -12.67
CA LEU A 619 -17.61 -18.49 -13.46
C LEU A 619 -16.72 -19.72 -13.66
N TYR A 620 -15.42 -19.51 -13.76
CA TYR A 620 -14.45 -20.60 -13.88
C TYR A 620 -14.44 -21.52 -12.66
N ILE A 621 -14.57 -20.96 -11.45
CA ILE A 621 -14.50 -21.72 -10.18
C ILE A 621 -15.85 -22.05 -9.56
N ASN A 622 -16.95 -21.65 -10.20
CA ASN A 622 -18.28 -21.63 -9.59
C ASN A 622 -18.77 -23.04 -9.15
N ASP A 623 -18.39 -24.08 -9.88
CA ASP A 623 -18.70 -25.49 -9.59
C ASP A 623 -17.90 -26.08 -8.42
N LEU A 624 -16.78 -25.46 -8.02
CA LEU A 624 -15.92 -25.97 -6.96
C LEU A 624 -16.69 -26.22 -5.66
N SER A 625 -17.47 -25.22 -5.22
CA SER A 625 -18.20 -25.30 -3.96
C SER A 625 -19.13 -26.52 -3.91
N LYS A 626 -19.84 -26.81 -5.01
CA LYS A 626 -20.78 -27.93 -5.11
C LYS A 626 -20.07 -29.28 -5.13
N THR A 627 -18.84 -29.34 -5.64
CA THR A 627 -18.04 -30.57 -5.62
C THR A 627 -17.64 -30.98 -4.20
N ILE A 628 -17.45 -30.02 -3.28
CA ILE A 628 -16.90 -30.28 -1.94
C ILE A 628 -17.89 -30.09 -0.76
N ASN A 629 -19.13 -29.65 -1.02
CA ASN A 629 -20.09 -29.27 0.04
C ASN A 629 -20.74 -30.44 0.81
N ASN A 630 -20.59 -31.69 0.36
CA ASN A 630 -21.36 -32.81 0.95
C ASN A 630 -20.96 -33.12 2.41
N LYS A 631 -19.71 -32.85 2.78
CA LYS A 631 -19.11 -33.17 4.09
C LYS A 631 -18.37 -31.99 4.71
N SER A 632 -18.44 -30.82 4.09
CA SER A 632 -17.72 -29.63 4.48
C SER A 632 -18.49 -28.40 4.08
N LYS A 633 -18.20 -27.25 4.70
CA LYS A 633 -18.78 -25.96 4.28
C LYS A 633 -17.70 -25.09 3.64
N PRO A 634 -17.70 -24.93 2.31
CA PRO A 634 -16.78 -24.04 1.63
C PRO A 634 -17.24 -22.58 1.72
N ILE A 635 -16.27 -21.67 1.87
CA ILE A 635 -16.42 -20.23 1.83
C ILE A 635 -15.40 -19.71 0.82
N LEU A 636 -15.90 -19.17 -0.29
CA LEU A 636 -15.08 -18.68 -1.38
C LEU A 636 -15.09 -17.15 -1.38
N TYR A 637 -13.91 -16.56 -1.54
CA TYR A 637 -13.77 -15.14 -1.82
C TYR A 637 -12.79 -14.98 -2.98
N ALA A 638 -13.32 -15.03 -4.19
CA ALA A 638 -12.50 -15.14 -5.40
C ALA A 638 -11.56 -16.36 -5.33
N ASP A 639 -10.24 -16.16 -5.35
CA ASP A 639 -9.22 -17.20 -5.28
C ASP A 639 -9.00 -17.74 -3.86
N ASP A 640 -9.28 -16.93 -2.83
CA ASP A 640 -9.20 -17.37 -1.43
C ASP A 640 -10.31 -18.40 -1.17
N THR A 641 -9.92 -19.66 -0.95
CA THR A 641 -10.84 -20.78 -0.67
C THR A 641 -10.63 -21.25 0.76
N SER A 642 -11.69 -21.26 1.57
CA SER A 642 -11.63 -21.78 2.94
C SER A 642 -12.71 -22.82 3.16
N ILE A 643 -12.36 -23.92 3.80
CA ILE A 643 -13.25 -25.07 3.95
C ILE A 643 -13.34 -25.43 5.43
N ILE A 644 -14.55 -25.47 5.96
CA ILE A 644 -14.82 -25.84 7.35
C ILE A 644 -15.29 -27.28 7.42
N PHE A 645 -14.71 -28.02 8.37
CA PHE A 645 -15.05 -29.39 8.72
C PHE A 645 -15.62 -29.42 10.12
N LYS A 646 -16.69 -30.20 10.31
CA LYS A 646 -17.30 -30.42 11.63
C LYS A 646 -17.79 -31.86 11.74
N ASN A 647 -17.43 -32.54 12.82
CA ASN A 647 -17.91 -33.90 13.09
C ASN A 647 -17.91 -34.18 14.60
N SER A 648 -18.73 -35.11 15.07
CA SER A 648 -18.75 -35.52 16.48
C SER A 648 -17.66 -36.55 16.80
N LYS A 649 -17.28 -37.38 15.82
CA LYS A 649 -16.26 -38.43 15.98
C LYS A 649 -14.96 -38.07 15.25
N PHE A 650 -13.83 -38.34 15.89
CA PHE A 650 -12.50 -38.01 15.36
C PHE A 650 -12.16 -38.78 14.07
N ASP A 651 -12.46 -40.08 13.99
CA ASP A 651 -12.16 -40.88 12.80
C ASP A 651 -12.95 -40.40 11.57
N ASN A 652 -14.24 -40.09 11.77
CA ASN A 652 -15.07 -39.51 10.71
C ASN A 652 -14.57 -38.14 10.29
N PHE A 653 -14.18 -37.28 11.25
CA PHE A 653 -13.59 -35.98 10.97
C PHE A 653 -12.32 -36.08 10.10
N LYS A 654 -11.40 -36.97 10.46
CA LYS A 654 -10.17 -37.23 9.70
C LYS A 654 -10.48 -37.74 8.29
N ASN A 655 -11.40 -38.69 8.18
CA ASN A 655 -11.81 -39.26 6.90
C ASN A 655 -12.48 -38.20 6.00
N ASP A 656 -13.38 -37.39 6.55
CA ASP A 656 -14.07 -36.33 5.81
C ASP A 656 -13.09 -35.28 5.27
N ILE A 657 -12.09 -34.89 6.08
CA ILE A 657 -11.02 -33.99 5.64
C ILE A 657 -10.24 -34.59 4.47
N ASN A 658 -9.77 -35.83 4.58
CA ASN A 658 -8.97 -36.47 3.54
C ASN A 658 -9.76 -36.63 2.23
N ILE A 659 -11.02 -37.09 2.31
CA ILE A 659 -11.90 -37.25 1.13
C ILE A 659 -12.11 -35.91 0.43
N VAL A 660 -12.44 -34.86 1.19
CA VAL A 660 -12.72 -33.53 0.63
C VAL A 660 -11.44 -32.89 0.08
N PHE A 661 -10.32 -33.02 0.78
CA PHE A 661 -9.05 -32.46 0.33
C PHE A 661 -8.54 -33.17 -0.93
N GLU A 662 -8.74 -34.48 -1.05
CA GLU A 662 -8.45 -35.22 -2.27
C GLU A 662 -9.36 -34.77 -3.43
N ALA A 663 -10.67 -34.64 -3.20
CA ALA A 663 -11.62 -34.15 -4.21
C ALA A 663 -11.29 -32.71 -4.66
N LEU A 664 -10.87 -31.85 -3.74
CA LEU A 664 -10.41 -30.49 -3.99
C LEU A 664 -9.19 -30.49 -4.92
N ASN A 665 -8.17 -31.29 -4.62
CA ASN A 665 -6.96 -31.37 -5.46
C ASN A 665 -7.27 -31.90 -6.86
N ARG A 666 -8.06 -32.99 -6.98
CA ARG A 666 -8.52 -33.50 -8.28
C ARG A 666 -9.28 -32.46 -9.09
N TRP A 667 -10.15 -31.68 -8.44
CA TRP A 667 -10.87 -30.59 -9.12
C TRP A 667 -9.92 -29.51 -9.61
N PHE A 668 -8.92 -29.10 -8.81
CA PHE A 668 -7.92 -28.13 -9.24
C PHE A 668 -7.09 -28.65 -10.42
N GLU A 669 -6.64 -29.90 -10.37
CA GLU A 669 -5.90 -30.55 -11.46
C GLU A 669 -6.73 -30.59 -12.76
N ALA A 670 -7.99 -31.04 -12.70
CA ALA A 670 -8.87 -31.05 -13.87
C ALA A 670 -9.04 -29.65 -14.47
N ASN A 671 -9.20 -28.64 -13.62
CA ASN A 671 -9.32 -27.24 -14.04
C ASN A 671 -7.98 -26.54 -14.30
N LEU A 672 -6.88 -27.29 -14.34
CA LEU A 672 -5.52 -26.79 -14.59
C LEU A 672 -5.13 -25.62 -13.66
N LEU A 673 -5.58 -25.67 -12.41
CA LEU A 673 -5.17 -24.77 -11.33
C LEU A 673 -4.25 -25.53 -10.37
N SER A 674 -3.52 -24.81 -9.52
CA SER A 674 -2.64 -25.43 -8.53
C SER A 674 -2.71 -24.73 -7.17
N LEU A 675 -2.70 -25.56 -6.13
CA LEU A 675 -2.59 -25.10 -4.74
C LEU A 675 -1.13 -24.80 -4.39
N ASN A 676 -0.94 -23.72 -3.64
CA ASN A 676 0.32 -23.44 -2.98
C ASN A 676 0.32 -24.14 -1.62
N PHE A 677 0.88 -25.36 -1.55
CA PHE A 677 0.92 -26.15 -0.32
C PHE A 677 1.63 -25.42 0.84
N ASP A 678 2.72 -24.70 0.57
CA ASP A 678 3.48 -23.95 1.59
C ASP A 678 2.68 -22.81 2.24
N LYS A 679 1.66 -22.31 1.57
CA LYS A 679 0.78 -21.24 2.06
C LYS A 679 -0.61 -21.72 2.43
N THR A 680 -0.92 -22.97 2.11
CA THR A 680 -2.16 -23.61 2.50
C THR A 680 -1.99 -24.08 3.93
N HIS A 681 -2.91 -23.67 4.80
CA HIS A 681 -2.80 -23.92 6.23
C HIS A 681 -4.01 -24.68 6.75
N TYR A 682 -3.77 -25.57 7.70
CA TYR A 682 -4.80 -26.24 8.48
C TYR A 682 -4.85 -25.66 9.91
N ILE A 683 -6.06 -25.38 10.41
CA ILE A 683 -6.30 -24.95 11.78
C ILE A 683 -7.32 -25.90 12.42
N SER A 684 -6.98 -26.46 13.58
CA SER A 684 -7.95 -27.09 14.47
C SER A 684 -8.49 -26.05 15.44
N PHE A 685 -9.82 -25.87 15.46
CA PHE A 685 -10.48 -24.90 16.33
C PHE A 685 -10.89 -25.57 17.64
N THR A 686 -10.49 -24.99 18.77
CA THR A 686 -10.76 -25.54 20.09
C THR A 686 -11.11 -24.45 21.10
N THR A 687 -11.75 -24.84 22.19
CA THR A 687 -11.86 -24.00 23.39
C THR A 687 -10.54 -24.03 24.16
N LYS A 688 -10.20 -22.96 24.89
CA LYS A 688 -8.91 -22.82 25.61
C LYS A 688 -8.47 -24.01 26.48
N ASN A 689 -9.41 -24.80 26.97
CA ASN A 689 -9.16 -25.91 27.90
C ASN A 689 -9.14 -27.29 27.21
N ASN A 690 -9.26 -27.37 25.89
CA ASN A 690 -9.26 -28.63 25.16
C ASN A 690 -7.92 -28.88 24.48
N HIS A 691 -7.46 -30.13 24.49
CA HIS A 691 -6.26 -30.56 23.78
C HIS A 691 -6.42 -30.36 22.28
N GLN A 692 -5.32 -29.95 21.65
CA GLN A 692 -5.26 -29.88 20.20
C GLN A 692 -5.18 -31.28 19.62
N ILE A 693 -5.92 -31.47 18.54
CA ILE A 693 -5.94 -32.70 17.79
C ILE A 693 -4.79 -32.66 16.79
N ASP A 694 -3.92 -33.67 16.80
CA ASP A 694 -2.86 -33.82 15.81
C ASP A 694 -3.32 -34.65 14.61
N LEU A 695 -3.17 -34.06 13.42
CA LEU A 695 -3.71 -34.57 12.18
C LEU A 695 -2.76 -34.23 11.05
N ASP A 696 -2.16 -35.28 10.48
CA ASP A 696 -1.40 -35.19 9.25
C ASP A 696 -2.35 -35.29 8.07
N ILE A 697 -2.49 -34.19 7.33
CA ILE A 697 -3.25 -34.11 6.10
C ILE A 697 -2.24 -34.04 4.96
N SER A 698 -2.18 -35.08 4.13
CA SER A 698 -1.27 -35.14 3.00
C SER A 698 -1.99 -35.39 1.68
N TYR A 699 -1.41 -34.88 0.60
CA TYR A 699 -1.79 -35.20 -0.78
C TYR A 699 -0.51 -35.33 -1.61
N ALA A 700 -0.39 -36.41 -2.38
CA ALA A 700 0.79 -36.70 -3.22
C ALA A 700 2.14 -36.51 -2.48
N ASN A 701 2.25 -37.07 -1.26
CA ASN A 701 3.43 -36.96 -0.38
C ASN A 701 3.78 -35.54 0.10
N LYS A 702 2.89 -34.56 -0.06
CA LYS A 702 3.03 -33.21 0.51
C LYS A 702 2.08 -33.02 1.69
N LEU A 703 2.63 -32.66 2.83
CA LEU A 703 1.89 -32.38 4.06
C LEU A 703 1.44 -30.92 4.11
N ILE A 704 0.23 -30.67 4.59
CA ILE A 704 -0.26 -29.32 4.91
C ILE A 704 0.31 -28.91 6.27
N CYS A 705 0.79 -27.66 6.37
CA CYS A 705 1.24 -27.11 7.64
C CYS A 705 0.05 -26.81 8.56
N LYS A 706 0.04 -27.45 9.74
CA LYS A 706 -0.86 -27.11 10.85
C LYS A 706 -0.35 -25.85 11.55
N VAL A 707 -1.24 -24.87 11.75
CA VAL A 707 -0.92 -23.58 12.37
C VAL A 707 -1.93 -23.22 13.46
N LEU A 708 -1.52 -22.33 14.37
CA LEU A 708 -2.38 -21.82 15.43
C LEU A 708 -3.21 -20.61 15.00
N ASP A 709 -2.77 -19.88 13.98
CA ASP A 709 -3.49 -18.77 13.40
C ASP A 709 -3.20 -18.63 11.91
N THR A 710 -4.14 -18.04 11.19
CA THR A 710 -3.94 -17.67 9.80
C THR A 710 -4.67 -16.38 9.47
N LYS A 711 -4.25 -15.75 8.36
CA LYS A 711 -4.87 -14.55 7.87
C LYS A 711 -6.01 -14.89 6.91
N PHE A 712 -7.24 -14.65 7.34
CA PHE A 712 -8.43 -14.80 6.52
C PHE A 712 -9.04 -13.43 6.20
N LEU A 713 -9.11 -13.07 4.92
CA LEU A 713 -9.70 -11.82 4.43
C LEU A 713 -9.29 -10.58 5.23
N GLY A 714 -7.99 -10.44 5.52
CA GLY A 714 -7.44 -9.27 6.23
C GLY A 714 -7.46 -9.32 7.75
N ILE A 715 -8.10 -10.32 8.37
CA ILE A 715 -8.17 -10.54 9.82
C ILE A 715 -7.38 -11.79 10.18
N HIS A 716 -6.74 -11.81 11.36
CA HIS A 716 -6.09 -13.02 11.86
C HIS A 716 -7.11 -13.83 12.67
N VAL A 717 -7.34 -15.06 12.25
CA VAL A 717 -8.24 -16.02 12.87
C VAL A 717 -7.37 -17.03 13.62
N ASP A 718 -7.41 -16.99 14.95
CA ASP A 718 -6.71 -17.94 15.81
C ASP A 718 -7.58 -19.15 16.18
N SER A 719 -6.96 -20.27 16.51
CA SER A 719 -7.60 -21.55 16.88
C SER A 719 -8.64 -21.43 18.00
N THR A 720 -8.55 -20.40 18.85
CA THR A 720 -9.47 -20.16 19.97
C THR A 720 -10.46 -19.01 19.73
N LEU A 721 -10.37 -18.34 18.57
CA LEU A 721 -11.13 -17.12 18.23
C LEU A 721 -11.05 -16.04 19.34
N SER A 722 -9.88 -15.92 19.98
CA SER A 722 -9.61 -14.93 21.02
C SER A 722 -9.37 -13.52 20.46
N TRP A 723 -8.98 -13.44 19.18
CA TRP A 723 -8.58 -12.24 18.45
C TRP A 723 -7.34 -11.54 19.00
N LYS A 724 -6.58 -12.18 19.90
CA LYS A 724 -5.39 -11.61 20.53
C LYS A 724 -4.34 -11.24 19.48
N ILE A 725 -3.96 -12.19 18.63
CA ILE A 725 -2.94 -12.01 17.58
C ILE A 725 -3.36 -10.90 16.62
N HIS A 726 -4.64 -10.85 16.24
CA HIS A 726 -5.15 -9.80 15.37
C HIS A 726 -4.99 -8.40 16.00
N ILE A 727 -5.35 -8.26 17.28
CA ILE A 727 -5.23 -7.00 18.01
C ILE A 727 -3.77 -6.59 18.16
N GLU A 728 -2.86 -7.53 18.48
CA GLU A 728 -1.42 -7.28 18.58
C GLU A 728 -0.83 -6.71 17.28
N GLN A 729 -1.30 -7.19 16.12
CA GLN A 729 -0.88 -6.65 14.82
C GLN A 729 -1.51 -5.29 14.46
N ILE A 730 -2.65 -4.93 15.06
CA ILE A 730 -3.31 -3.63 14.87
C ILE A 730 -2.59 -2.53 15.68
N ILE A 731 -2.14 -2.84 16.90
CA ILE A 731 -1.48 -1.90 17.82
C ILE A 731 -0.38 -1.06 17.15
N PRO A 732 0.64 -1.62 16.49
CA PRO A 732 1.71 -0.83 15.87
C PRO A 732 1.19 0.10 14.77
N LYS A 733 0.16 -0.31 14.03
CA LYS A 733 -0.46 0.51 12.97
C LYS A 733 -1.21 1.70 13.56
N LEU A 734 -1.94 1.51 14.66
CA LEU A 734 -2.63 2.59 15.37
C LEU A 734 -1.65 3.54 16.07
N ASN A 735 -0.57 3.02 16.67
CA ASN A 735 0.48 3.86 17.25
C ASN A 735 1.21 4.70 16.18
N ALA A 736 1.44 4.13 14.99
CA ALA A 736 1.95 4.90 13.86
C ALA A 736 0.99 6.03 13.44
N ALA A 737 -0.32 5.81 13.53
CA ALA A 737 -1.33 6.85 13.30
C ALA A 737 -1.32 7.92 14.40
N CYS A 738 -1.14 7.54 15.67
CA CYS A 738 -0.93 8.49 16.78
C CYS A 738 0.31 9.35 16.56
N TYR A 739 1.43 8.76 16.15
CA TYR A 739 2.66 9.49 15.83
C TYR A 739 2.43 10.49 14.69
N ALA A 740 1.84 10.03 13.58
CA ALA A 740 1.50 10.90 12.45
C ALA A 740 0.59 12.06 12.87
N MET A 741 -0.40 11.80 13.73
CA MET A 741 -1.28 12.84 14.28
C MET A 741 -0.51 13.86 15.13
N ARG A 742 0.47 13.41 15.94
CA ARG A 742 1.33 14.32 16.72
C ARG A 742 2.17 15.21 15.82
N SER A 743 2.73 14.67 14.73
CA SER A 743 3.56 15.43 13.79
C SER A 743 2.79 16.54 13.07
N ILE A 744 1.53 16.29 12.72
CA ILE A 744 0.72 17.26 11.95
C ILE A 744 -0.12 18.20 12.81
N LYS A 745 -0.43 17.83 14.06
CA LYS A 745 -1.22 18.65 15.00
C LYS A 745 -0.80 20.12 15.03
N PRO A 746 0.49 20.48 15.10
CA PRO A 746 0.90 21.89 15.17
C PRO A 746 0.51 22.71 13.93
N PHE A 747 0.19 22.07 12.81
CA PHE A 747 0.04 22.71 11.50
C PHE A 747 -1.36 22.52 10.90
N MET A 748 -2.33 21.98 11.62
CA MET A 748 -3.65 21.66 11.09
C MET A 748 -4.78 22.14 12.00
N SER A 749 -5.93 22.49 11.40
CA SER A 749 -7.15 22.80 12.16
C SER A 749 -7.74 21.54 12.83
N GLN A 750 -8.54 21.73 13.88
CA GLN A 750 -9.21 20.62 14.59
C GLN A 750 -10.13 19.80 13.67
N GLU A 751 -10.80 20.45 12.71
CA GLU A 751 -11.62 19.77 11.69
C GLU A 751 -10.80 18.87 10.77
N THR A 752 -9.64 19.36 10.31
CA THR A 752 -8.71 18.58 9.49
C THR A 752 -8.16 17.39 10.27
N LEU A 753 -7.80 17.58 11.55
CA LEU A 753 -7.35 16.50 12.43
C LEU A 753 -8.43 15.43 12.62
N LYS A 754 -9.71 15.83 12.74
CA LYS A 754 -10.84 14.90 12.78
C LYS A 754 -10.99 14.13 11.46
N MET A 755 -10.82 14.78 10.32
CA MET A 755 -10.82 14.10 9.01
C MET A 755 -9.68 13.07 8.92
N VAL A 756 -8.47 13.42 9.37
CA VAL A 756 -7.31 12.50 9.43
C VAL A 756 -7.61 11.32 10.35
N TYR A 757 -8.22 11.58 11.51
CA TYR A 757 -8.63 10.54 12.44
C TYR A 757 -9.54 9.51 11.76
N HIS A 758 -10.57 9.97 11.05
CA HIS A 758 -11.48 9.07 10.35
C HIS A 758 -10.81 8.33 9.17
N ALA A 759 -9.94 9.01 8.44
CA ALA A 759 -9.27 8.44 7.27
C ALA A 759 -8.16 7.43 7.62
N TYR A 760 -7.45 7.62 8.73
CA TYR A 760 -6.31 6.79 9.13
C TYR A 760 -6.61 5.90 10.33
N PHE A 761 -6.87 6.50 11.49
CA PHE A 761 -6.97 5.74 12.72
C PHE A 761 -8.25 4.90 12.75
N HIS A 762 -9.38 5.54 12.48
CA HIS A 762 -10.69 4.90 12.49
C HIS A 762 -10.83 3.84 11.40
N SER A 763 -10.27 4.05 10.20
CA SER A 763 -10.34 3.06 9.12
C SER A 763 -9.61 1.75 9.46
N ILE A 764 -8.47 1.83 10.16
CA ILE A 764 -7.76 0.67 10.70
C ILE A 764 -8.57 0.01 11.81
N MET A 765 -9.07 0.81 12.76
CA MET A 765 -9.83 0.33 13.92
C MET A 765 -11.19 -0.25 13.56
N ASN A 766 -11.83 0.19 12.48
CA ASN A 766 -13.20 -0.24 12.15
C ASN A 766 -13.23 -1.56 11.36
N TYR A 767 -12.13 -1.93 10.70
CA TYR A 767 -12.08 -3.15 9.89
C TYR A 767 -12.22 -4.41 10.76
N GLY A 768 -13.28 -5.19 10.53
CA GLY A 768 -13.55 -6.41 11.31
C GLY A 768 -14.00 -6.17 12.75
N LEU A 769 -14.34 -4.92 13.12
CA LEU A 769 -14.63 -4.54 14.51
C LEU A 769 -15.73 -5.39 15.15
N ILE A 770 -16.73 -5.83 14.37
CA ILE A 770 -17.82 -6.68 14.87
C ILE A 770 -17.34 -8.02 15.44
N PHE A 771 -16.16 -8.52 15.03
CA PHE A 771 -15.60 -9.79 15.48
C PHE A 771 -14.77 -9.63 16.76
N TRP A 772 -13.81 -8.71 16.74
CA TRP A 772 -12.82 -8.57 17.81
C TRP A 772 -13.17 -7.47 18.83
N GLY A 773 -14.15 -6.60 18.55
CA GLY A 773 -14.50 -5.45 19.38
C GLY A 773 -15.02 -5.81 20.78
N ASN A 774 -15.55 -7.03 20.96
CA ASN A 774 -15.97 -7.58 22.26
C ASN A 774 -14.91 -8.51 22.89
N SER A 775 -13.69 -8.57 22.35
CA SER A 775 -12.57 -9.30 22.95
C SER A 775 -12.09 -8.58 24.22
N SER A 776 -11.60 -9.34 25.20
CA SER A 776 -10.96 -8.78 26.41
C SER A 776 -9.74 -7.92 26.09
N HIS A 777 -9.06 -8.20 24.97
CA HIS A 777 -7.88 -7.45 24.52
C HIS A 777 -8.25 -6.11 23.85
N SER A 778 -9.52 -5.88 23.49
CA SER A 778 -9.99 -4.64 22.84
C SER A 778 -9.79 -3.39 23.70
N VAL A 779 -9.70 -3.56 25.03
CA VAL A 779 -9.44 -2.48 25.99
C VAL A 779 -8.12 -1.76 25.68
N ILE A 780 -7.11 -2.47 25.16
CA ILE A 780 -5.84 -1.88 24.74
C ILE A 780 -6.07 -0.90 23.58
N ILE A 781 -6.85 -1.30 22.58
CA ILE A 781 -7.22 -0.44 21.44
C ILE A 781 -7.98 0.79 21.92
N PHE A 782 -8.89 0.62 22.90
CA PHE A 782 -9.63 1.75 23.46
C PHE A 782 -8.71 2.75 24.20
N LYS A 783 -7.69 2.26 24.93
CA LYS A 783 -6.65 3.12 25.54
C LYS A 783 -5.90 3.93 24.47
N ILE A 784 -5.55 3.31 23.33
CA ILE A 784 -4.91 3.99 22.21
C ILE A 784 -5.87 5.01 21.56
N GLN A 785 -7.15 4.68 21.41
CA GLN A 785 -8.15 5.62 20.92
C GLN A 785 -8.25 6.85 21.82
N LYS A 786 -8.29 6.66 23.15
CA LYS A 786 -8.23 7.79 24.09
C LYS A 786 -6.97 8.63 23.87
N ASN A 787 -5.80 8.01 23.72
CA ASN A 787 -4.55 8.71 23.45
C ASN A 787 -4.63 9.61 22.21
N ILE A 788 -5.17 9.14 21.09
CA ILE A 788 -5.31 9.98 19.89
C ILE A 788 -6.32 11.12 20.06
N ILE A 789 -7.40 10.92 20.82
CA ILE A 789 -8.31 12.03 21.19
C ILE A 789 -7.58 13.09 22.03
N ARG A 790 -6.73 12.69 22.96
CA ARG A 790 -5.88 13.61 23.73
C ARG A 790 -4.89 14.36 22.86
N ILE A 791 -4.30 13.67 21.87
CA ILE A 791 -3.42 14.31 20.89
C ILE A 791 -4.17 15.42 20.14
N ILE A 792 -5.36 15.10 19.58
CA ILE A 792 -6.17 16.04 18.80
C ILE A 792 -6.54 17.27 19.65
N THR A 793 -6.98 17.06 20.89
CA THR A 793 -7.49 18.14 21.77
C THR A 793 -6.40 18.87 22.52
N GLY A 794 -5.24 18.24 22.76
CA GLY A 794 -4.18 18.79 23.61
C GLY A 794 -4.43 18.71 25.10
N CYS A 795 -5.39 17.90 25.55
CA CYS A 795 -5.64 17.70 26.97
C CYS A 795 -4.53 16.89 27.66
N ARG A 796 -4.48 16.94 28.99
CA ARG A 796 -3.50 16.22 29.81
C ARG A 796 -3.79 14.72 29.83
N SER A 797 -2.81 13.91 30.20
CA SER A 797 -2.89 12.44 30.15
C SER A 797 -4.01 11.85 31.03
N ARG A 798 -4.34 12.51 32.15
CA ARG A 798 -5.36 12.08 33.12
C ARG A 798 -6.76 12.65 32.86
N ASP A 799 -6.90 13.60 31.94
CA ASP A 799 -8.20 14.21 31.64
C ASP A 799 -9.17 13.16 31.07
N SER A 800 -10.43 13.25 31.49
CA SER A 800 -11.50 12.40 30.97
C SER A 800 -11.77 12.71 29.50
N CYS A 801 -11.78 11.66 28.67
CA CYS A 801 -12.10 11.82 27.25
C CYS A 801 -13.60 11.82 26.93
N ARG A 802 -14.50 11.59 27.92
CA ARG A 802 -15.92 11.28 27.63
C ARG A 802 -16.61 12.47 26.94
N GLU A 803 -16.48 13.65 27.51
CA GLU A 803 -16.99 14.89 26.91
C GLU A 803 -16.23 15.29 25.63
N LEU A 804 -14.94 14.92 25.51
CA LEU A 804 -14.16 15.16 24.30
C LEU A 804 -14.67 14.34 23.12
N PHE A 805 -15.06 13.08 23.34
CA PHE A 805 -15.71 12.25 22.31
C PHE A 805 -17.00 12.90 21.81
N LYS A 806 -17.86 13.39 22.73
CA LYS A 806 -19.10 14.10 22.38
C LYS A 806 -18.82 15.38 21.60
N LYS A 807 -17.93 16.25 22.09
CA LYS A 807 -17.54 17.52 21.44
C LYS A 807 -16.99 17.30 20.03
N LEU A 808 -16.16 16.27 19.85
CA LEU A 808 -15.59 15.92 18.55
C LEU A 808 -16.59 15.17 17.64
N LYS A 809 -17.76 14.74 18.15
CA LYS A 809 -18.66 13.80 17.48
C LYS A 809 -17.92 12.56 16.98
N ILE A 810 -17.08 11.97 17.84
CA ILE A 810 -16.38 10.70 17.62
C ILE A 810 -16.95 9.67 18.59
N LEU A 811 -17.29 8.49 18.10
CA LEU A 811 -17.78 7.41 18.97
C LEU A 811 -16.61 6.72 19.69
N PRO A 812 -16.70 6.48 21.01
CA PRO A 812 -15.82 5.56 21.72
C PRO A 812 -15.86 4.16 21.08
N LEU A 813 -14.81 3.35 21.27
CA LEU A 813 -14.66 2.03 20.64
C LEU A 813 -15.91 1.16 20.82
N GLN A 814 -16.44 1.08 22.03
CA GLN A 814 -17.61 0.25 22.35
C GLN A 814 -18.89 0.78 21.70
N SER A 815 -19.09 2.10 21.70
CA SER A 815 -20.19 2.71 20.95
C SER A 815 -20.06 2.46 19.45
N GLN A 816 -18.85 2.53 18.90
CA GLN A 816 -18.59 2.20 17.49
C GLN A 816 -18.83 0.71 17.19
N TYR A 817 -18.45 -0.18 18.10
CA TYR A 817 -18.72 -1.61 18.02
C TYR A 817 -20.23 -1.87 17.97
N ILE A 818 -20.99 -1.29 18.91
CA ILE A 818 -22.45 -1.39 18.96
C ILE A 818 -23.08 -0.89 17.64
N LEU A 819 -22.63 0.27 17.14
CA LEU A 819 -23.10 0.81 15.86
C LEU A 819 -22.85 -0.18 14.71
N SER A 820 -21.62 -0.66 14.56
CA SER A 820 -21.26 -1.59 13.47
C SER A 820 -22.01 -2.92 13.58
N LEU A 821 -22.17 -3.45 14.79
CA LEU A 821 -22.88 -4.69 15.06
C LEU A 821 -24.39 -4.57 14.74
N LEU A 822 -25.05 -3.52 15.21
CA LEU A 822 -26.47 -3.31 14.96
C LEU A 822 -26.77 -3.03 13.49
N LEU A 823 -25.90 -2.29 12.80
CA LEU A 823 -26.01 -2.14 11.35
C LEU A 823 -25.88 -3.49 10.66
N PHE A 824 -24.92 -4.33 11.07
CA PHE A 824 -24.80 -5.69 10.53
C PHE A 824 -26.08 -6.51 10.75
N VAL A 825 -26.66 -6.49 11.96
CA VAL A 825 -27.93 -7.18 12.27
C VAL A 825 -29.07 -6.67 11.37
N VAL A 826 -29.23 -5.35 11.26
CA VAL A 826 -30.31 -4.75 10.46
C VAL A 826 -30.15 -5.00 8.95
N TYR A 827 -28.93 -5.04 8.43
CA TYR A 827 -28.69 -5.36 7.01
C TYR A 827 -28.82 -6.85 6.69
N ASN A 828 -28.86 -7.73 7.70
CA ASN A 828 -28.92 -9.19 7.52
C ASN A 828 -30.00 -9.81 8.43
N LYS A 829 -31.16 -9.14 8.58
CA LYS A 829 -32.26 -9.57 9.46
C LYS A 829 -32.72 -11.00 9.15
N ASP A 830 -32.64 -11.41 7.88
CA ASP A 830 -32.96 -12.74 7.38
C ASP A 830 -32.16 -13.87 8.06
N LYS A 831 -31.00 -13.55 8.65
CA LYS A 831 -30.17 -14.53 9.36
C LYS A 831 -30.57 -14.73 10.83
N PHE A 832 -31.44 -13.89 11.37
CA PHE A 832 -31.81 -13.89 12.78
C PHE A 832 -33.26 -14.32 12.95
N LYS A 833 -33.50 -15.35 13.76
CA LYS A 833 -34.86 -15.86 14.03
C LYS A 833 -35.57 -14.96 15.05
N LEU A 834 -36.86 -14.72 14.86
CA LEU A 834 -37.70 -14.04 15.84
C LEU A 834 -38.23 -15.03 16.88
N ASN A 835 -38.64 -14.52 18.04
CA ASN A 835 -39.34 -15.32 19.03
C ASN A 835 -40.66 -15.91 18.48
N SER A 836 -41.34 -15.21 17.57
CA SER A 836 -42.51 -15.71 16.85
C SER A 836 -42.25 -16.95 16.01
N ASP A 837 -41.02 -17.12 15.52
CA ASP A 837 -40.67 -18.22 14.62
C ASP A 837 -40.32 -19.50 15.41
N VAL A 838 -40.12 -19.36 16.72
CA VAL A 838 -39.69 -20.44 17.63
C VAL A 838 -40.83 -20.83 18.58
N TYR A 839 -41.66 -19.88 19.00
CA TYR A 839 -42.75 -20.11 19.94
C TYR A 839 -44.09 -19.62 19.38
N ASN A 840 -45.13 -20.45 19.50
CA ASN A 840 -46.50 -20.11 19.10
C ASN A 840 -47.27 -19.21 20.10
N MET A 841 -46.61 -18.73 21.16
CA MET A 841 -47.26 -17.93 22.22
C MET A 841 -47.12 -16.42 21.99
N ASN A 842 -48.23 -15.68 22.11
CA ASN A 842 -48.28 -14.22 22.00
C ASN A 842 -47.76 -13.53 23.27
N THR A 843 -46.44 -13.41 23.39
CA THR A 843 -45.80 -12.64 24.47
C THR A 843 -45.48 -11.21 24.01
N ARG A 844 -45.32 -10.27 24.98
CA ARG A 844 -44.89 -8.88 24.72
C ARG A 844 -43.54 -8.78 23.99
N GLN A 845 -42.75 -9.86 23.96
CA GLN A 845 -41.44 -9.94 23.30
C GLN A 845 -41.45 -10.73 21.98
N LYS A 846 -42.63 -11.00 21.40
CA LYS A 846 -42.79 -11.78 20.16
C LYS A 846 -41.94 -11.26 18.99
N TYR A 847 -41.77 -9.94 18.90
CA TYR A 847 -41.00 -9.28 17.83
C TYR A 847 -39.51 -9.08 18.14
N ASN A 848 -39.02 -9.57 19.28
CA ASN A 848 -37.58 -9.60 19.55
C ASN A 848 -36.93 -10.81 18.87
N PHE A 849 -35.63 -10.70 18.59
CA PHE A 849 -34.86 -11.84 18.09
C PHE A 849 -34.69 -12.90 19.18
N HIS A 850 -34.76 -14.16 18.79
CA HIS A 850 -34.62 -15.30 19.68
C HIS A 850 -33.17 -15.49 20.12
N LEU A 851 -32.93 -15.41 21.43
CA LEU A 851 -31.60 -15.61 22.00
C LEU A 851 -31.36 -17.12 22.23
N PRO A 852 -30.39 -17.74 21.54
CA PRO A 852 -30.11 -19.18 21.71
C PRO A 852 -29.51 -19.48 23.09
N SER A 853 -29.77 -20.68 23.63
CA SER A 853 -29.12 -21.16 24.85
C SER A 853 -27.66 -21.53 24.59
N SER A 854 -26.73 -21.04 25.43
CA SER A 854 -25.32 -21.40 25.34
C SER A 854 -24.63 -21.24 26.69
N THR A 855 -23.78 -22.21 27.05
CA THR A 855 -22.86 -22.14 28.20
C THR A 855 -21.45 -21.72 27.79
N LEU A 856 -21.15 -21.64 26.48
CA LEU A 856 -19.83 -21.34 25.98
C LEU A 856 -19.61 -19.83 25.85
N SER A 857 -18.73 -19.27 26.69
CA SER A 857 -18.46 -17.83 26.71
C SER A 857 -17.97 -17.25 25.37
N VAL A 858 -17.23 -18.03 24.58
CA VAL A 858 -16.73 -17.61 23.26
C VAL A 858 -17.89 -17.49 22.26
N TYR A 859 -18.87 -18.41 22.29
CA TYR A 859 -20.08 -18.33 21.47
C TYR A 859 -20.93 -17.12 21.86
N GLN A 860 -21.10 -16.88 23.17
CA GLN A 860 -21.85 -15.71 23.68
C GLN A 860 -21.23 -14.38 23.23
N LYS A 861 -19.89 -14.31 23.11
CA LYS A 861 -19.18 -13.14 22.57
C LYS A 861 -19.21 -13.03 21.04
N GLY A 862 -19.68 -14.07 20.36
CA GLY A 862 -19.83 -14.11 18.91
C GLY A 862 -20.87 -13.10 18.39
N VAL A 863 -20.75 -12.78 17.10
CA VAL A 863 -21.59 -11.77 16.42
C VAL A 863 -23.07 -12.13 16.51
N TYR A 864 -23.44 -13.40 16.32
CA TYR A 864 -24.84 -13.84 16.35
C TYR A 864 -25.48 -13.60 17.73
N PHE A 865 -24.90 -14.16 18.79
CA PHE A 865 -25.43 -14.03 20.15
C PHE A 865 -25.40 -12.58 20.65
N THR A 866 -24.24 -11.91 20.55
CA THR A 866 -24.11 -10.53 21.04
C THR A 866 -24.98 -9.57 20.20
N GLY A 867 -25.09 -9.79 18.90
CA GLY A 867 -25.94 -8.99 18.00
C GLY A 867 -27.40 -9.00 18.42
N ILE A 868 -27.94 -10.19 18.73
CA ILE A 868 -29.30 -10.37 19.24
C ILE A 868 -29.47 -9.67 20.59
N LYS A 869 -28.56 -9.90 21.53
CA LYS A 869 -28.62 -9.30 22.87
C LYS A 869 -28.59 -7.77 22.82
N VAL A 870 -27.70 -7.20 21.99
CA VAL A 870 -27.57 -5.74 21.84
C VAL A 870 -28.79 -5.15 21.12
N PHE A 871 -29.31 -5.81 20.08
CA PHE A 871 -30.51 -5.36 19.36
C PHE A 871 -31.75 -5.40 20.25
N ASN A 872 -31.96 -6.48 21.00
CA ASN A 872 -33.10 -6.62 21.90
C ASN A 872 -33.10 -5.58 23.03
N ASN A 873 -31.93 -5.03 23.38
CA ASN A 873 -31.82 -3.95 24.36
C ASN A 873 -31.99 -2.53 23.76
N LEU A 874 -32.21 -2.38 22.45
CA LEU A 874 -32.46 -1.05 21.88
C LEU A 874 -33.81 -0.45 22.32
N PRO A 875 -33.91 0.89 22.46
CA PRO A 875 -35.19 1.56 22.61
C PRO A 875 -36.16 1.23 21.46
N GLN A 876 -37.45 1.07 21.77
CA GLN A 876 -38.45 0.66 20.77
C GLN A 876 -38.57 1.67 19.62
N SER A 877 -38.40 2.97 19.90
CA SER A 877 -38.40 4.04 18.90
C SER A 877 -37.35 3.81 17.81
N ILE A 878 -36.15 3.35 18.19
CA ILE A 878 -35.05 3.06 17.25
C ILE A 878 -35.28 1.70 16.57
N LYS A 879 -35.75 0.68 17.30
CA LYS A 879 -36.06 -0.64 16.73
C LYS A 879 -37.06 -0.55 15.58
N ASN A 880 -38.11 0.25 15.74
CA ASN A 880 -39.16 0.43 14.72
C ASN A 880 -38.62 1.02 13.42
N LEU A 881 -37.51 1.77 13.46
CA LEU A 881 -36.85 2.32 12.28
C LEU A 881 -36.05 1.27 11.50
N GLY A 882 -35.94 0.03 11.97
CA GLY A 882 -35.09 -1.00 11.36
C GLY A 882 -35.44 -1.37 9.91
N ASN A 883 -36.57 -0.90 9.36
CA ASN A 883 -36.92 -1.07 7.95
C ASN A 883 -36.37 0.08 7.07
N ASP A 884 -36.19 1.27 7.64
CA ASP A 884 -35.49 2.39 6.99
C ASP A 884 -34.04 2.46 7.50
N THR A 885 -33.16 1.73 6.82
CA THR A 885 -31.74 1.59 7.20
C THR A 885 -31.01 2.94 7.30
N LYS A 886 -31.43 3.96 6.54
CA LYS A 886 -30.80 5.29 6.57
C LYS A 886 -31.22 6.05 7.83
N LYS A 887 -32.52 6.10 8.13
CA LYS A 887 -33.02 6.73 9.36
C LYS A 887 -32.53 5.99 10.60
N PHE A 888 -32.58 4.65 10.60
CA PHE A 888 -32.05 3.81 11.67
C PHE A 888 -30.59 4.15 11.98
N LYS A 889 -29.74 4.23 10.95
CA LYS A 889 -28.31 4.58 11.13
C LYS A 889 -28.12 5.98 11.72
N SER A 890 -28.92 6.95 11.30
CA SER A 890 -28.85 8.32 11.79
C SER A 890 -29.24 8.40 13.26
N GLU A 891 -30.41 7.87 13.62
CA GLU A 891 -30.93 7.89 14.99
C GLU A 891 -30.06 7.08 15.95
N LEU A 892 -29.63 5.88 15.54
CA LEU A 892 -28.71 5.08 16.34
C LEU A 892 -27.40 5.81 16.61
N LYS A 893 -26.86 6.53 15.62
CA LYS A 893 -25.64 7.30 15.80
C LYS A 893 -25.85 8.47 16.78
N ASN A 894 -27.00 9.15 16.71
CA ASN A 894 -27.35 10.22 17.65
C ASN A 894 -27.47 9.67 19.08
N TYR A 895 -28.19 8.56 19.26
CA TYR A 895 -28.33 7.86 20.54
C TYR A 895 -26.97 7.48 21.15
N LEU A 896 -26.08 6.90 20.34
CA LEU A 896 -24.75 6.50 20.80
C LEU A 896 -23.83 7.68 21.09
N HIS A 897 -23.97 8.81 20.37
CA HIS A 897 -23.24 10.03 20.71
C HIS A 897 -23.71 10.63 22.04
N ALA A 898 -25.02 10.67 22.29
CA ALA A 898 -25.58 11.21 23.53
C ALA A 898 -25.06 10.48 24.78
N HIS A 899 -25.03 9.14 24.74
CA HIS A 899 -24.62 8.33 25.89
C HIS A 899 -23.10 8.08 25.96
N SER A 900 -22.41 7.95 24.81
CA SER A 900 -20.96 7.73 24.73
C SER A 900 -20.45 6.54 25.58
N PHE A 901 -21.01 5.35 25.36
CA PHE A 901 -20.68 4.11 26.08
C PHE A 901 -19.20 3.71 25.97
N TYR A 902 -18.59 3.40 27.13
CA TYR A 902 -17.22 2.88 27.25
C TYR A 902 -17.17 1.37 27.47
N SER A 903 -18.28 0.73 27.84
CA SER A 903 -18.42 -0.72 27.98
C SER A 903 -19.78 -1.19 27.46
N LEU A 904 -19.93 -2.50 27.21
CA LEU A 904 -21.24 -3.09 26.92
C LEU A 904 -22.13 -3.11 28.17
N ASP A 905 -21.56 -3.22 29.37
CA ASP A 905 -22.32 -3.19 30.61
C ASP A 905 -23.00 -1.84 30.82
N GLU A 906 -22.31 -0.72 30.52
CA GLU A 906 -22.92 0.61 30.49
C GLU A 906 -24.13 0.65 29.55
N TYR A 907 -24.01 0.05 28.35
CA TYR A 907 -25.11 0.00 27.38
C TYR A 907 -26.31 -0.83 27.87
N PHE A 908 -26.06 -1.99 28.50
CA PHE A 908 -27.12 -2.85 29.00
C PHE A 908 -27.86 -2.27 30.22
N ASN A 909 -27.20 -1.40 30.99
CA ASN A 909 -27.79 -0.82 32.19
C ASN A 909 -28.63 0.45 31.93
N VAL A 910 -28.51 1.10 30.77
CA VAL A 910 -29.24 2.35 30.48
C VAL A 910 -30.77 2.24 30.55
N ASN A 911 -31.33 1.08 30.20
CA ASN A 911 -32.79 0.88 30.20
C ASN A 911 -33.29 0.13 31.44
N ARG A 912 -32.45 0.02 32.48
CA ARG A 912 -32.82 -0.58 33.78
C ARG A 912 -33.11 0.46 34.86
N GLU A 913 -32.80 1.73 34.59
CA GLU A 913 -33.33 2.91 35.26
C GLU A 913 -34.55 3.41 34.48
#